data_AF-A0A1M5RCX4-F1
#
_entry.id   AF-A0A1M5RCX4-F1
#
_cell.length_a   1.000
_cell.length_b   1.000
_cell.length_c   1.000
_cell.angle_alpha   90.00
_cell.angle_beta   90.00
_cell.angle_gamma   90.00
#
_symmetry.space_group_name_H-M   'P 1'
#
loop_
_entity.id
_entity.type
_entity.pdbx_description
1 polymer ?
#
loop_
_entity_poly.entity_id
_entity_poly.type
_entity_poly.pdbx_seq_one_letter_code
_entity_poly.pdbx_strand_id
1 'polypeptide(L)'
;MKKAKKALASLAIVGMALTMIPFNAFAEGVAANRIGGATAAQTAVSIADQTGWTGTAILASSTSYGMVDALTAGPLATFLKAPILLTGAGNVLDADTKAELIKLKVTKVYVTSGTAVISQAVVDVLKGMGITVESLAGVDRFATSANIARKLVSLGATVSKVAVAYGWLNQDALSIASIASAQTEPILLTERDTIPASVKAFLSANASVTATDLIGGTAVISDVVKAQLPSATRYYGNTAYDTNIAVLKQFDNVLKYEYVLVANGETAIDALAGAPLAAKYNAGIVLTDGSENEDTTYVSSKLSPTSIVTALGGTAVVPDGVLNRILKGRAKNPATPATPVTPGSGGSGGSGGSGGSGVNEGGGSSSTANLNQVVTQIMSYRGYLNQNEKDSINEARTKLTAAVQDGALTDAAEGLMTDQVVSAFKAKGVTRAEVKAKIIEALEGFREINYSSDANDLKQALNDFERNNLDTFNILFPGIKVNEFYGFALAMQEELKNVIEDELVVDYENGNISALSDLVNSSGTELKEKLIGWTKTATTNVIKKSAYQVFDEKLADNGWNIDMLVKAQRQVGAVIDPANAAEKAMAMSVIRSQIVTKINETTCTSDSLEPYTLANNDNTPVLSVEGINTYGFNLASMLVWASSNPMIATVAQDGSKIQGLTTGTAEITASRNGNELVKFTVKLE
;
A
#
# COMPACT_ATOMS: atom_id res chain seq x y z
N MET A 1 47.41 9.10 16.31
CA MET A 1 46.50 8.09 15.72
C MET A 1 45.26 7.73 16.58
N LYS A 2 44.70 8.61 17.44
CA LYS A 2 43.42 8.33 18.16
C LYS A 2 42.40 9.50 18.18
N LYS A 3 42.61 10.56 17.37
CA LYS A 3 41.70 11.73 17.28
C LYS A 3 41.18 12.06 15.88
N ALA A 4 41.45 11.22 14.87
CA ALA A 4 41.08 11.44 13.45
C ALA A 4 40.07 10.40 12.95
N LYS A 5 39.07 10.04 13.76
CA LYS A 5 38.16 8.90 13.50
C LYS A 5 36.66 9.23 13.54
N LYS A 6 36.30 10.52 13.50
CA LYS A 6 34.92 11.05 13.53
C LYS A 6 34.89 12.44 12.87
N ALA A 7 34.66 12.52 11.55
CA ALA A 7 34.56 13.77 10.78
C ALA A 7 34.19 13.59 9.27
N LEU A 8 33.34 12.63 8.86
CA LEU A 8 33.33 12.13 7.47
C LEU A 8 31.96 11.88 6.84
N ALA A 9 31.85 12.13 5.51
CA ALA A 9 30.63 12.05 4.67
C ALA A 9 30.71 12.62 3.22
N SER A 10 29.90 13.66 2.97
CA SER A 10 29.20 13.97 1.73
C SER A 10 30.07 14.22 0.52
N LEU A 11 29.53 13.64 -0.54
CA LEU A 11 29.00 14.41 -1.65
C LEU A 11 27.52 14.08 -1.92
N ALA A 12 26.76 13.92 -0.83
CA ALA A 12 25.33 13.60 -0.82
C ALA A 12 24.57 14.31 -1.94
N ILE A 13 24.55 15.65 -1.96
CA ILE A 13 23.75 16.43 -2.92
C ILE A 13 24.21 16.28 -4.37
N VAL A 14 25.51 16.09 -4.61
CA VAL A 14 26.08 16.08 -5.96
C VAL A 14 25.99 14.71 -6.62
N GLY A 15 26.37 13.66 -5.89
CA GLY A 15 26.22 12.28 -6.37
C GLY A 15 24.74 11.92 -6.49
N MET A 16 23.88 12.37 -5.57
CA MET A 16 22.46 12.09 -5.66
C MET A 16 21.76 12.92 -6.76
N ALA A 17 22.03 14.22 -6.94
CA ALA A 17 21.36 14.99 -8.00
C ALA A 17 21.63 14.49 -9.44
N LEU A 18 22.63 13.63 -9.65
CA LEU A 18 23.06 13.21 -10.98
C LEU A 18 23.27 11.70 -11.16
N THR A 19 23.33 10.93 -10.08
CA THR A 19 23.29 9.46 -10.18
C THR A 19 22.07 8.85 -9.47
N MET A 20 21.32 9.63 -8.66
CA MET A 20 19.89 9.36 -8.45
C MET A 20 19.05 10.04 -9.55
N ILE A 21 19.27 9.61 -10.80
CA ILE A 21 18.15 9.56 -11.75
C ILE A 21 17.59 8.14 -11.70
N PRO A 22 16.62 7.89 -10.83
CA PRO A 22 15.32 7.47 -11.29
C PRO A 22 14.48 8.69 -11.62
N PHE A 23 13.62 8.57 -12.61
CA PHE A 23 12.51 9.48 -12.79
C PHE A 23 11.46 9.09 -11.74
N ASN A 24 11.02 10.00 -10.87
CA ASN A 24 9.84 9.78 -10.01
C ASN A 24 8.81 10.84 -10.32
N ALA A 25 7.99 10.56 -11.33
CA ALA A 25 6.62 11.03 -11.34
C ALA A 25 5.78 9.94 -10.66
N PHE A 26 5.01 10.33 -9.63
CA PHE A 26 3.93 9.58 -9.01
C PHE A 26 4.26 8.26 -8.28
N ALA A 27 3.97 8.23 -6.97
CA ALA A 27 3.29 7.15 -6.23
C ALA A 27 3.30 7.46 -4.71
N GLU A 28 2.32 8.21 -4.18
CA GLU A 28 2.23 8.41 -2.72
C GLU A 28 1.73 7.14 -2.00
N GLY A 29 2.68 6.31 -1.56
CA GLY A 29 2.41 5.15 -0.69
C GLY A 29 3.49 4.99 0.37
N VAL A 30 3.15 5.11 1.66
CA VAL A 30 3.91 4.36 2.67
C VAL A 30 3.50 2.90 2.46
N ALA A 31 4.45 1.96 2.44
CA ALA A 31 4.13 0.54 2.32
C ALA A 31 3.27 0.11 3.53
N ALA A 32 1.96 0.09 3.30
CA ALA A 32 0.96 -0.26 4.28
C ALA A 32 0.87 -1.79 4.33
N ASN A 33 0.91 -2.39 5.52
CA ASN A 33 0.70 -3.84 5.60
C ASN A 33 -0.71 -4.13 5.12
N ARG A 34 -0.87 -5.14 4.26
CA ARG A 34 -2.15 -5.50 3.65
C ARG A 34 -2.27 -7.00 3.59
N ILE A 35 -3.47 -7.49 3.90
CA ILE A 35 -3.89 -8.87 3.71
C ILE A 35 -5.14 -8.80 2.83
N GLY A 36 -5.01 -9.14 1.56
CA GLY A 36 -6.09 -9.06 0.58
C GLY A 36 -5.75 -9.75 -0.72
N GLY A 37 -6.77 -10.21 -1.43
CA GLY A 37 -6.67 -10.69 -2.82
C GLY A 37 -7.60 -9.92 -3.74
N ALA A 38 -7.74 -10.39 -4.98
CA ALA A 38 -8.68 -9.80 -5.96
C ALA A 38 -10.15 -10.13 -5.62
N THR A 39 -10.39 -11.17 -4.82
CA THR A 39 -11.72 -11.54 -4.32
C THR A 39 -11.74 -11.65 -2.80
N ALA A 40 -12.93 -11.53 -2.20
CA ALA A 40 -13.11 -11.75 -0.76
C ALA A 40 -12.69 -13.17 -0.32
N ALA A 41 -12.85 -14.18 -1.18
CA ALA A 41 -12.36 -15.54 -0.91
C ALA A 41 -10.83 -15.57 -0.79
N GLN A 42 -10.12 -14.90 -1.70
CA GLN A 42 -8.66 -14.78 -1.65
C GLN A 42 -8.17 -13.95 -0.45
N THR A 43 -8.91 -12.90 -0.05
CA THR A 43 -8.64 -12.18 1.20
C THR A 43 -8.81 -13.10 2.41
N ALA A 44 -9.90 -13.88 2.48
CA ALA A 44 -10.14 -14.82 3.58
C ALA A 44 -9.07 -15.93 3.65
N VAL A 45 -8.59 -16.43 2.51
CA VAL A 45 -7.44 -17.34 2.41
C VAL A 45 -6.17 -16.69 2.95
N SER A 46 -5.88 -15.45 2.53
CA SER A 46 -4.70 -14.70 2.98
C SER A 46 -4.74 -14.39 4.49
N ILE A 47 -5.94 -14.18 5.05
CA ILE A 47 -6.18 -14.04 6.49
C ILE A 47 -5.97 -15.38 7.22
N ALA A 48 -6.45 -16.49 6.65
CA ALA A 48 -6.27 -17.83 7.22
C ALA A 48 -4.79 -18.18 7.39
N ASP A 49 -3.93 -17.83 6.42
CA ASP A 49 -2.48 -18.00 6.51
C ASP A 49 -1.85 -17.31 7.73
N GLN A 50 -2.35 -16.14 8.13
CA GLN A 50 -1.86 -15.44 9.33
C GLN A 50 -2.28 -16.12 10.64
N THR A 51 -3.30 -16.99 10.61
CA THR A 51 -3.76 -17.70 11.81
C THR A 51 -2.84 -18.87 12.16
N GLY A 52 -2.32 -19.60 11.17
CA GLY A 52 -1.60 -20.86 11.35
C GLY A 52 -2.49 -22.01 11.83
N TRP A 53 -3.81 -21.91 11.65
CA TRP A 53 -4.80 -22.88 12.12
C TRP A 53 -5.12 -23.95 11.07
N THR A 54 -5.43 -25.17 11.52
CA THR A 54 -5.60 -26.35 10.65
C THR A 54 -6.69 -27.29 11.16
N GLY A 55 -7.24 -28.15 10.29
CA GLY A 55 -8.12 -29.26 10.68
C GLY A 55 -9.61 -28.89 10.81
N THR A 56 -9.94 -27.67 11.22
CA THR A 56 -11.32 -27.16 11.25
C THR A 56 -11.40 -25.81 10.54
N ALA A 57 -12.48 -25.55 9.80
CA ALA A 57 -12.79 -24.24 9.22
C ALA A 57 -14.27 -23.89 9.42
N ILE A 58 -14.59 -22.59 9.37
CA ILE A 58 -15.94 -22.09 9.14
C ILE A 58 -16.06 -21.75 7.66
N LEU A 59 -17.17 -22.14 7.02
CA LEU A 59 -17.48 -21.75 5.66
C LEU A 59 -18.71 -20.83 5.65
N ALA A 60 -18.50 -19.63 5.11
CA ALA A 60 -19.48 -18.57 5.00
C ALA A 60 -19.66 -18.13 3.54
N SER A 61 -20.77 -17.44 3.25
CA SER A 61 -20.99 -16.88 1.92
C SER A 61 -20.34 -15.51 1.77
N SER A 62 -19.75 -15.24 0.62
CA SER A 62 -19.29 -13.90 0.23
C SER A 62 -20.41 -12.98 -0.27
N THR A 63 -21.67 -13.43 -0.33
CA THR A 63 -22.79 -12.59 -0.80
C THR A 63 -23.43 -11.77 0.31
N SER A 64 -23.83 -10.54 -0.02
CA SER A 64 -24.41 -9.55 0.90
C SER A 64 -25.54 -10.06 1.80
N TYR A 65 -26.41 -10.92 1.27
CA TYR A 65 -27.53 -11.50 2.01
C TYR A 65 -27.13 -12.69 2.92
N GLY A 66 -26.04 -13.38 2.62
CA GLY A 66 -25.48 -14.47 3.43
C GLY A 66 -24.40 -14.05 4.43
N MET A 67 -23.85 -12.84 4.28
CA MET A 67 -22.79 -12.30 5.15
C MET A 67 -23.21 -12.15 6.61
N VAL A 68 -24.45 -11.76 6.89
CA VAL A 68 -24.91 -11.44 8.24
C VAL A 68 -24.87 -12.66 9.17
N ASP A 69 -25.15 -13.84 8.61
CA ASP A 69 -24.99 -15.14 9.29
C ASP A 69 -23.55 -15.33 9.77
N ALA A 70 -22.59 -15.03 8.88
CA ALA A 70 -21.17 -15.21 9.11
C ALA A 70 -20.60 -14.24 10.15
N LEU A 71 -21.13 -13.00 10.24
CA LEU A 71 -20.68 -11.98 11.22
C LEU A 71 -20.67 -12.54 12.64
N THR A 72 -21.65 -13.39 12.95
CA THR A 72 -21.82 -13.99 14.28
C THR A 72 -20.89 -15.16 14.56
N ALA A 73 -20.15 -15.64 13.55
CA ALA A 73 -19.29 -16.82 13.65
C ALA A 73 -17.89 -16.54 14.22
N GLY A 74 -17.43 -15.29 14.32
CA GLY A 74 -16.12 -14.92 14.85
C GLY A 74 -15.77 -15.58 16.21
N PRO A 75 -16.66 -15.54 17.22
CA PRO A 75 -16.43 -16.20 18.51
C PRO A 75 -16.31 -17.72 18.41
N LEU A 76 -17.12 -18.36 17.56
CA LEU A 76 -17.05 -19.81 17.33
C LEU A 76 -15.76 -20.20 16.58
N ALA A 77 -15.39 -19.44 15.55
CA ALA A 77 -14.15 -19.59 14.79
C ALA A 77 -12.92 -19.49 15.70
N THR A 78 -12.89 -18.46 16.56
CA THR A 78 -11.79 -18.23 17.52
C THR A 78 -11.70 -19.33 18.57
N PHE A 79 -12.83 -19.75 19.14
CA PHE A 79 -12.88 -20.85 20.12
C PHE A 79 -12.40 -22.18 19.53
N LEU A 80 -12.78 -22.47 18.29
CA LEU A 80 -12.35 -23.66 17.55
C LEU A 80 -10.90 -23.58 17.05
N LYS A 81 -10.27 -22.39 17.07
CA LYS A 81 -9.04 -22.09 16.31
C LYS A 81 -9.19 -22.52 14.85
N ALA A 82 -10.21 -21.95 14.19
CA ALA A 82 -10.61 -22.26 12.82
C ALA A 82 -10.75 -20.95 12.02
N PRO A 83 -10.18 -20.83 10.81
CA PRO A 83 -10.39 -19.64 9.99
C PRO A 83 -11.82 -19.60 9.44
N ILE A 84 -12.28 -18.39 9.10
CA ILE A 84 -13.49 -18.19 8.30
C ILE A 84 -13.06 -18.11 6.84
N LEU A 85 -13.45 -19.10 6.04
CA LEU A 85 -13.26 -19.13 4.59
C LEU A 85 -14.58 -18.77 3.90
N LEU A 86 -14.48 -18.24 2.68
CA LEU A 86 -15.62 -17.70 1.95
C LEU A 86 -15.84 -18.40 0.62
N THR A 87 -17.09 -18.63 0.27
CA THR A 87 -17.48 -19.13 -1.06
C THR A 87 -18.57 -18.24 -1.65
N GLY A 88 -18.55 -18.08 -2.98
CA GLY A 88 -19.67 -17.47 -3.70
C GLY A 88 -20.98 -18.24 -3.48
N ALA A 89 -22.10 -17.58 -3.72
CA ALA A 89 -23.40 -18.26 -3.71
C ALA A 89 -23.55 -19.21 -4.90
N GLY A 90 -24.37 -20.25 -4.73
CA GLY A 90 -24.70 -21.21 -5.79
C GLY A 90 -24.15 -22.60 -5.54
N ASN A 91 -23.71 -23.28 -6.61
CA ASN A 91 -23.44 -24.72 -6.67
C ASN A 91 -21.97 -25.11 -6.84
N VAL A 92 -21.06 -24.15 -6.92
CA VAL A 92 -19.62 -24.39 -7.03
C VAL A 92 -18.92 -23.89 -5.76
N LEU A 93 -18.09 -24.76 -5.16
CA LEU A 93 -17.18 -24.35 -4.09
C LEU A 93 -16.08 -23.49 -4.72
N ASP A 94 -15.87 -22.30 -4.17
CA ASP A 94 -14.80 -21.40 -4.61
C ASP A 94 -13.43 -22.11 -4.66
N ALA A 95 -12.66 -21.87 -5.73
CA ALA A 95 -11.46 -22.63 -6.04
C ALA A 95 -10.31 -22.35 -5.06
N ASP A 96 -10.16 -21.10 -4.61
CA ASP A 96 -9.14 -20.69 -3.66
C ASP A 96 -9.48 -21.23 -2.26
N THR A 97 -10.74 -21.11 -1.85
CA THR A 97 -11.22 -21.75 -0.61
C THR A 97 -11.09 -23.28 -0.65
N LYS A 98 -11.32 -23.93 -1.80
CA LYS A 98 -11.09 -25.38 -1.96
C LYS A 98 -9.62 -25.75 -1.81
N ALA A 99 -8.71 -24.99 -2.42
CA ALA A 99 -7.28 -25.17 -2.27
C ALA A 99 -6.86 -24.99 -0.80
N GLU A 100 -7.44 -24.00 -0.11
CA GLU A 100 -7.14 -23.70 1.29
C GLU A 100 -7.60 -24.78 2.26
N LEU A 101 -8.82 -25.31 2.07
CA LEU A 101 -9.31 -26.45 2.84
C LEU A 101 -8.37 -27.67 2.74
N ILE A 102 -7.74 -27.88 1.58
CA ILE A 102 -6.73 -28.92 1.36
C ILE A 102 -5.41 -28.55 2.07
N LYS A 103 -4.92 -27.32 1.88
CA LYS A 103 -3.67 -26.81 2.48
C LYS A 103 -3.68 -26.91 4.00
N LEU A 104 -4.78 -26.48 4.62
CA LEU A 104 -5.02 -26.51 6.06
C LEU A 104 -5.49 -27.88 6.58
N LYS A 105 -5.53 -28.92 5.72
CA LYS A 105 -5.90 -30.30 6.04
C LYS A 105 -7.22 -30.39 6.81
N VAL A 106 -8.22 -29.63 6.38
CA VAL A 106 -9.50 -29.52 7.08
C VAL A 106 -10.26 -30.84 7.00
N THR A 107 -10.68 -31.34 8.15
CA THR A 107 -11.50 -32.56 8.30
C THR A 107 -12.91 -32.24 8.78
N LYS A 108 -13.15 -31.02 9.29
CA LYS A 108 -14.48 -30.54 9.68
C LYS A 108 -14.74 -29.11 9.22
N VAL A 109 -15.90 -28.87 8.61
CA VAL A 109 -16.39 -27.55 8.23
C VAL A 109 -17.73 -27.28 8.92
N TYR A 110 -17.84 -26.11 9.54
CA TYR A 110 -19.12 -25.57 9.99
C TYR A 110 -19.65 -24.58 8.95
N VAL A 111 -20.84 -24.82 8.40
CA VAL A 111 -21.44 -23.96 7.37
C VAL A 111 -22.44 -23.02 8.02
N THR A 112 -22.26 -21.70 7.88
CA THR A 112 -23.10 -20.71 8.57
C THR A 112 -24.35 -20.31 7.77
N SER A 113 -24.35 -20.48 6.45
CA SER A 113 -25.47 -20.07 5.59
C SER A 113 -26.32 -21.26 5.13
N GLY A 114 -27.62 -21.04 4.92
CA GLY A 114 -28.54 -22.08 4.47
C GLY A 114 -28.29 -22.56 3.03
N THR A 115 -28.93 -23.68 2.65
CA THR A 115 -28.80 -24.27 1.30
C THR A 115 -29.39 -23.43 0.16
N ALA A 116 -30.13 -22.36 0.48
CA ALA A 116 -30.52 -21.33 -0.47
C ALA A 116 -29.36 -20.38 -0.86
N VAL A 117 -28.27 -20.37 -0.07
CA VAL A 117 -27.10 -19.50 -0.25
C VAL A 117 -25.88 -20.34 -0.67
N ILE A 118 -25.50 -21.31 0.17
CA ILE A 118 -24.43 -22.28 -0.09
C ILE A 118 -25.11 -23.62 -0.39
N SER A 119 -25.32 -23.92 -1.66
CA SER A 119 -26.23 -25.03 -2.02
C SER A 119 -25.70 -26.41 -1.64
N GLN A 120 -26.60 -27.40 -1.69
CA GLN A 120 -26.30 -28.79 -1.38
C GLN A 120 -25.12 -29.35 -2.21
N ALA A 121 -24.93 -28.88 -3.44
CA ALA A 121 -23.80 -29.26 -4.29
C ALA A 121 -22.44 -28.88 -3.68
N VAL A 122 -22.33 -27.70 -3.06
CA VAL A 122 -21.11 -27.27 -2.34
C VAL A 122 -20.86 -28.17 -1.13
N VAL A 123 -21.92 -28.47 -0.37
CA VAL A 123 -21.87 -29.38 0.79
C VAL A 123 -21.44 -30.79 0.37
N ASP A 124 -21.88 -31.28 -0.79
CA ASP A 124 -21.53 -32.60 -1.28
C ASP A 124 -20.12 -32.67 -1.86
N VAL A 125 -19.60 -31.57 -2.45
CA VAL A 125 -18.17 -31.43 -2.78
C VAL A 125 -17.30 -31.54 -1.52
N LEU A 126 -17.66 -30.85 -0.43
CA LEU A 126 -16.94 -30.93 0.84
C LEU A 126 -16.94 -32.37 1.41
N LYS A 127 -18.10 -33.03 1.43
CA LYS A 127 -18.18 -34.45 1.84
C LYS A 127 -17.34 -35.36 0.95
N GLY A 128 -17.33 -35.12 -0.36
CA GLY A 128 -16.49 -35.83 -1.33
C GLY A 128 -14.98 -35.65 -1.10
N MET A 129 -14.58 -34.54 -0.47
CA MET A 129 -13.20 -34.30 0.01
C MET A 129 -12.90 -35.00 1.36
N GLY A 130 -13.84 -35.77 1.91
CA GLY A 130 -13.70 -36.42 3.22
C GLY A 130 -13.99 -35.49 4.41
N ILE A 131 -14.54 -34.30 4.17
CA ILE A 131 -14.81 -33.30 5.20
C ILE A 131 -16.16 -33.56 5.86
N THR A 132 -16.19 -33.62 7.19
CA THR A 132 -17.44 -33.62 7.97
C THR A 132 -18.06 -32.24 7.94
N VAL A 133 -19.24 -32.11 7.32
CA VAL A 133 -19.97 -30.83 7.25
C VAL A 133 -21.05 -30.77 8.33
N GLU A 134 -21.01 -29.75 9.17
CA GLU A 134 -22.05 -29.46 10.16
C GLU A 134 -22.71 -28.11 9.83
N SER A 135 -24.00 -28.11 9.48
CA SER A 135 -24.73 -26.88 9.20
C SER A 135 -25.18 -26.20 10.49
N LEU A 136 -24.93 -24.89 10.57
CA LEU A 136 -25.40 -24.01 11.64
C LEU A 136 -26.53 -23.07 11.16
N ALA A 137 -26.93 -23.17 9.89
CA ALA A 137 -27.95 -22.32 9.31
C ALA A 137 -29.30 -22.43 10.04
N GLY A 138 -29.93 -21.29 10.29
CA GLY A 138 -31.31 -21.19 10.76
C GLY A 138 -32.32 -21.07 9.61
N VAL A 139 -33.59 -20.91 9.97
CA VAL A 139 -34.65 -20.48 9.03
C VAL A 139 -34.50 -19.01 8.64
N ASP A 140 -33.79 -18.24 9.45
CA ASP A 140 -33.43 -16.84 9.27
C ASP A 140 -32.10 -16.56 10.00
N ARG A 141 -31.56 -15.36 9.80
CA ARG A 141 -30.30 -14.89 10.41
C ARG A 141 -30.30 -14.91 11.94
N PHE A 142 -31.46 -14.73 12.56
CA PHE A 142 -31.60 -14.74 14.02
C PHE A 142 -31.44 -16.17 14.55
N ALA A 143 -32.10 -17.13 13.90
CA ALA A 143 -31.95 -18.55 14.17
C ALA A 143 -30.52 -19.05 13.88
N THR A 144 -29.86 -18.55 12.82
CA THR A 144 -28.44 -18.81 12.56
C THR A 144 -27.54 -18.32 13.70
N SER A 145 -27.67 -17.05 14.11
CA SER A 145 -26.88 -16.50 15.23
C SER A 145 -27.07 -17.30 16.53
N ALA A 146 -28.31 -17.70 16.82
CA ALA A 146 -28.62 -18.54 17.98
C ALA A 146 -28.10 -19.98 17.84
N ASN A 147 -28.01 -20.54 16.63
CA ASN A 147 -27.39 -21.85 16.36
C ASN A 147 -25.87 -21.81 16.57
N ILE A 148 -25.20 -20.76 16.10
CA ILE A 148 -23.76 -20.54 16.29
C ILE A 148 -23.46 -20.38 17.80
N ALA A 149 -24.27 -19.61 18.53
CA ALA A 149 -24.15 -19.47 19.98
C ALA A 149 -24.42 -20.80 20.72
N ARG A 150 -25.46 -21.56 20.34
CA ARG A 150 -25.69 -22.93 20.84
C ARG A 150 -24.50 -23.84 20.56
N LYS A 151 -23.89 -23.74 19.36
CA LYS A 151 -22.73 -24.56 19.00
C LYS A 151 -21.55 -24.26 19.91
N LEU A 152 -21.25 -22.99 20.13
CA LEU A 152 -20.17 -22.54 21.02
C LEU A 152 -20.34 -23.10 22.44
N VAL A 153 -21.54 -22.99 23.04
CA VAL A 153 -21.84 -23.59 24.35
C VAL A 153 -21.75 -25.13 24.30
N SER A 154 -22.26 -25.78 23.25
CA SER A 154 -22.23 -27.25 23.12
C SER A 154 -20.81 -27.84 23.05
N LEU A 155 -19.82 -27.01 22.69
CA LEU A 155 -18.40 -27.36 22.66
C LEU A 155 -17.68 -27.07 23.99
N GLY A 156 -18.41 -26.66 25.02
CA GLY A 156 -17.89 -26.40 26.37
C GLY A 156 -17.43 -24.98 26.64
N ALA A 157 -17.78 -24.00 25.80
CA ALA A 157 -17.48 -22.59 26.08
C ALA A 157 -18.30 -22.07 27.26
N THR A 158 -17.64 -21.48 28.25
CA THR A 158 -18.28 -20.80 29.38
C THR A 158 -18.77 -19.43 28.93
N VAL A 159 -20.07 -19.30 28.65
CA VAL A 159 -20.69 -18.05 28.21
C VAL A 159 -21.42 -17.39 29.39
N SER A 160 -20.88 -16.28 29.89
CA SER A 160 -21.50 -15.45 30.93
C SER A 160 -22.12 -14.15 30.43
N LYS A 161 -21.86 -13.80 29.17
CA LYS A 161 -22.19 -12.53 28.51
C LYS A 161 -22.42 -12.76 27.02
N VAL A 162 -23.24 -11.92 26.37
CA VAL A 162 -23.54 -11.99 24.92
C VAL A 162 -23.52 -10.59 24.29
N ALA A 163 -23.09 -10.50 23.04
CA ALA A 163 -23.26 -9.29 22.25
C ALA A 163 -24.58 -9.38 21.47
N VAL A 164 -25.37 -8.30 21.42
CA VAL A 164 -26.63 -8.22 20.67
C VAL A 164 -26.57 -7.03 19.73
N ALA A 165 -26.76 -7.28 18.43
CA ALA A 165 -26.75 -6.27 17.37
C ALA A 165 -28.02 -6.35 16.49
N TYR A 166 -28.29 -5.29 15.74
CA TYR A 166 -29.47 -5.24 14.87
C TYR A 166 -29.29 -6.17 13.65
N GLY A 167 -30.27 -7.04 13.39
CA GLY A 167 -30.14 -8.07 12.36
C GLY A 167 -30.06 -7.57 10.92
N TRP A 168 -30.39 -6.31 10.65
CA TRP A 168 -30.46 -5.77 9.28
C TRP A 168 -29.40 -4.69 8.98
N LEU A 169 -28.45 -4.45 9.91
CA LEU A 169 -27.33 -3.54 9.71
C LEU A 169 -26.01 -4.24 10.13
N ASN A 170 -25.10 -4.43 9.18
CA ASN A 170 -23.92 -5.28 9.38
C ASN A 170 -22.84 -4.60 10.25
N GLN A 171 -22.75 -3.27 10.17
CA GLN A 171 -21.64 -2.50 10.72
C GLN A 171 -21.64 -2.44 12.26
N ASP A 172 -22.81 -2.40 12.89
CA ASP A 172 -22.94 -2.50 14.35
C ASP A 172 -22.44 -3.87 14.84
N ALA A 173 -22.82 -4.97 14.17
CA ALA A 173 -22.35 -6.31 14.51
C ALA A 173 -20.83 -6.48 14.26
N LEU A 174 -20.30 -5.90 13.18
CA LEU A 174 -18.85 -5.88 12.90
C LEU A 174 -18.06 -5.14 13.98
N SER A 175 -18.61 -4.05 14.50
CA SER A 175 -17.90 -3.18 15.45
C SER A 175 -17.46 -3.91 16.72
N ILE A 176 -18.24 -4.88 17.18
CA ILE A 176 -17.89 -5.73 18.32
C ILE A 176 -17.21 -7.05 17.92
N ALA A 177 -17.19 -7.43 16.64
CA ALA A 177 -16.88 -8.80 16.21
C ALA A 177 -15.51 -9.31 16.69
N SER A 178 -14.47 -8.49 16.63
CA SER A 178 -13.11 -8.82 17.11
C SER A 178 -13.04 -8.96 18.63
N ILE A 179 -13.69 -8.06 19.37
CA ILE A 179 -13.74 -8.04 20.84
C ILE A 179 -14.56 -9.21 21.37
N ALA A 180 -15.76 -9.41 20.84
CA ALA A 180 -16.63 -10.54 21.18
C ALA A 180 -15.93 -11.88 20.93
N SER A 181 -15.18 -11.97 19.82
CA SER A 181 -14.34 -13.12 19.51
C SER A 181 -13.23 -13.35 20.53
N ALA A 182 -12.53 -12.29 20.96
CA ALA A 182 -11.48 -12.37 21.99
C ALA A 182 -12.03 -12.70 23.40
N GLN A 183 -13.26 -12.28 23.71
CA GLN A 183 -13.89 -12.49 25.02
C GLN A 183 -14.76 -13.77 25.10
N THR A 184 -14.83 -14.58 24.04
CA THR A 184 -15.72 -15.77 23.96
C THR A 184 -17.20 -15.42 24.15
N GLU A 185 -17.59 -14.26 23.64
CA GLU A 185 -18.93 -13.70 23.77
C GLU A 185 -19.71 -13.94 22.46
N PRO A 186 -20.77 -14.78 22.46
CA PRO A 186 -21.55 -15.03 21.25
C PRO A 186 -22.27 -13.76 20.79
N ILE A 187 -22.28 -13.54 19.48
CA ILE A 187 -23.01 -12.43 18.85
C ILE A 187 -24.40 -12.96 18.44
N LEU A 188 -25.44 -12.30 18.91
CA LEU A 188 -26.85 -12.60 18.64
C LEU A 188 -27.47 -11.42 17.88
N LEU A 189 -28.40 -11.71 16.97
CA LEU A 189 -29.08 -10.69 16.19
C LEU A 189 -30.50 -10.44 16.73
N THR A 190 -30.99 -9.20 16.68
CA THR A 190 -32.36 -8.84 17.09
C THR A 190 -33.09 -8.01 16.05
N GLU A 191 -34.43 -8.05 16.09
CA GLU A 191 -35.25 -7.02 15.46
C GLU A 191 -35.28 -5.76 16.32
N ARG A 192 -35.74 -4.65 15.73
CA ARG A 192 -35.79 -3.34 16.39
C ARG A 192 -36.56 -3.34 17.69
N ASP A 193 -37.75 -3.93 17.69
CA ASP A 193 -38.71 -3.86 18.81
C ASP A 193 -39.04 -5.23 19.42
N THR A 194 -38.37 -6.30 18.98
CA THR A 194 -38.65 -7.66 19.45
C THR A 194 -37.39 -8.52 19.41
N ILE A 195 -37.07 -9.21 20.51
CA ILE A 195 -36.06 -10.27 20.48
C ILE A 195 -36.69 -11.50 19.78
N PRO A 196 -36.09 -12.02 18.69
CA PRO A 196 -36.62 -13.18 17.96
C PRO A 196 -36.74 -14.43 18.84
N ALA A 197 -37.71 -15.30 18.54
CA ALA A 197 -38.00 -16.47 19.36
C ALA A 197 -36.81 -17.43 19.51
N SER A 198 -36.01 -17.60 18.45
CA SER A 198 -34.79 -18.41 18.43
C SER A 198 -33.69 -17.89 19.38
N VAL A 199 -33.63 -16.57 19.56
CA VAL A 199 -32.69 -15.85 20.43
C VAL A 199 -33.18 -15.85 21.87
N LYS A 200 -34.50 -15.59 22.10
CA LYS A 200 -35.13 -15.78 23.42
C LYS A 200 -34.90 -17.19 23.95
N ALA A 201 -35.12 -18.21 23.11
CA ALA A 201 -34.88 -19.61 23.47
C ALA A 201 -33.42 -19.91 23.84
N PHE A 202 -32.45 -19.30 23.15
CA PHE A 202 -31.03 -19.42 23.53
C PHE A 202 -30.77 -18.78 24.91
N LEU A 203 -31.22 -17.55 25.14
CA LEU A 203 -31.00 -16.85 26.41
C LEU A 203 -31.66 -17.60 27.59
N SER A 204 -32.91 -18.07 27.43
CA SER A 204 -33.60 -18.83 28.48
C SER A 204 -32.97 -20.20 28.77
N ALA A 205 -32.35 -20.85 27.78
CA ALA A 205 -31.65 -22.11 27.98
C ALA A 205 -30.26 -21.94 28.64
N ASN A 206 -29.70 -20.72 28.66
CA ASN A 206 -28.34 -20.44 29.13
C ASN A 206 -28.36 -19.39 30.24
N ALA A 207 -28.90 -19.77 31.40
CA ALA A 207 -29.01 -18.90 32.58
C ALA A 207 -27.66 -18.38 33.15
N SER A 208 -26.53 -18.87 32.63
CA SER A 208 -25.20 -18.28 32.89
C SER A 208 -25.01 -16.91 32.23
N VAL A 209 -25.79 -16.59 31.18
CA VAL A 209 -25.76 -15.29 30.50
C VAL A 209 -26.41 -14.23 31.38
N THR A 210 -25.58 -13.44 32.07
CA THR A 210 -26.00 -12.46 33.09
C THR A 210 -25.85 -11.00 32.63
N ALA A 211 -25.12 -10.78 31.54
CA ALA A 211 -24.84 -9.45 30.97
C ALA A 211 -24.92 -9.45 29.44
N THR A 212 -25.14 -8.26 28.86
CA THR A 212 -25.29 -8.08 27.42
C THR A 212 -24.59 -6.79 26.96
N ASP A 213 -23.78 -6.89 25.92
CA ASP A 213 -23.37 -5.72 25.13
C ASP A 213 -24.38 -5.47 24.02
N LEU A 214 -25.12 -4.38 24.09
CA LEU A 214 -26.12 -4.00 23.11
C LEU A 214 -25.51 -3.00 22.12
N ILE A 215 -25.20 -3.45 20.92
CA ILE A 215 -24.53 -2.65 19.89
C ILE A 215 -25.59 -2.07 18.95
N GLY A 216 -25.62 -0.74 18.85
CA GLY A 216 -26.56 0.01 18.02
C GLY A 216 -27.50 0.92 18.80
N GLY A 217 -27.91 2.01 18.17
CA GLY A 217 -28.72 3.08 18.76
C GLY A 217 -30.19 2.71 18.96
N THR A 218 -30.95 3.57 19.63
CA THR A 218 -32.40 3.38 19.88
C THR A 218 -33.25 3.40 18.60
N ALA A 219 -32.73 3.95 17.50
CA ALA A 219 -33.36 3.91 16.18
C ALA A 219 -33.44 2.48 15.62
N VAL A 220 -32.36 1.70 15.78
CA VAL A 220 -32.20 0.33 15.24
C VAL A 220 -32.53 -0.76 16.27
N ILE A 221 -32.37 -0.50 17.58
CA ILE A 221 -32.82 -1.42 18.64
C ILE A 221 -33.43 -0.61 19.78
N SER A 222 -34.75 -0.68 19.96
CA SER A 222 -35.46 0.14 20.95
C SER A 222 -35.21 -0.30 22.39
N ASP A 223 -35.51 0.57 23.36
CA ASP A 223 -35.30 0.25 24.78
C ASP A 223 -36.28 -0.83 25.30
N VAL A 224 -37.33 -1.15 24.54
CA VAL A 224 -38.20 -2.32 24.79
C VAL A 224 -37.41 -3.63 24.63
N VAL A 225 -36.50 -3.70 23.65
CA VAL A 225 -35.58 -4.83 23.51
C VAL A 225 -34.51 -4.80 24.59
N LYS A 226 -33.91 -3.63 24.86
CA LYS A 226 -32.90 -3.47 25.92
C LYS A 226 -33.40 -3.95 27.29
N ALA A 227 -34.64 -3.62 27.65
CA ALA A 227 -35.24 -4.01 28.93
C ALA A 227 -35.53 -5.51 29.05
N GLN A 228 -35.53 -6.27 27.95
CA GLN A 228 -35.70 -7.73 27.94
C GLN A 228 -34.35 -8.50 27.97
N LEU A 229 -33.21 -7.80 27.91
CA LEU A 229 -31.88 -8.41 27.85
C LEU A 229 -31.18 -8.41 29.22
N PRO A 230 -30.42 -9.48 29.58
CA PRO A 230 -29.67 -9.54 30.84
C PRO A 230 -28.67 -8.38 30.97
N SER A 231 -28.84 -7.52 31.98
CA SER A 231 -27.94 -6.41 32.35
C SER A 231 -27.35 -5.63 31.17
N ALA A 232 -28.18 -5.20 30.23
CA ALA A 232 -27.73 -4.69 28.93
C ALA A 232 -27.08 -3.28 29.00
N THR A 233 -25.81 -3.19 28.60
CA THR A 233 -25.08 -1.94 28.40
C THR A 233 -25.08 -1.59 26.92
N ARG A 234 -25.41 -0.35 26.54
CA ARG A 234 -25.58 0.03 25.12
C ARG A 234 -24.36 0.83 24.62
N TYR A 235 -23.81 0.43 23.46
CA TYR A 235 -22.76 1.14 22.75
C TYR A 235 -23.23 1.48 21.34
N TYR A 236 -23.16 2.76 20.97
CA TYR A 236 -23.70 3.26 19.70
C TYR A 236 -23.16 4.67 19.39
N GLY A 237 -23.33 5.10 18.14
CA GLY A 237 -23.38 6.51 17.79
C GLY A 237 -24.42 6.78 16.70
N ASN A 238 -24.25 7.85 15.91
CA ASN A 238 -25.20 8.22 14.85
C ASN A 238 -24.92 7.48 13.53
N THR A 239 -23.67 7.12 13.29
CA THR A 239 -23.22 6.32 12.14
C THR A 239 -22.65 4.97 12.57
N ALA A 240 -22.45 4.07 11.59
CA ALA A 240 -21.71 2.83 11.73
C ALA A 240 -20.31 3.02 12.36
N TYR A 241 -19.61 4.07 11.93
CA TYR A 241 -18.27 4.44 12.39
C TYR A 241 -18.35 4.98 13.82
N ASP A 242 -19.32 5.85 14.12
CA ASP A 242 -19.56 6.34 15.49
C ASP A 242 -19.82 5.17 16.48
N THR A 243 -20.52 4.11 16.04
CA THR A 243 -20.66 2.87 16.84
C THR A 243 -19.32 2.14 16.98
N ASN A 244 -18.53 2.00 15.90
CA ASN A 244 -17.20 1.39 15.95
C ASN A 244 -16.29 2.08 16.97
N ILE A 245 -16.17 3.40 16.90
CA ILE A 245 -15.36 4.15 17.87
C ILE A 245 -15.92 4.10 19.29
N ALA A 246 -17.25 4.08 19.49
CA ALA A 246 -17.84 3.90 20.82
C ALA A 246 -17.45 2.54 21.43
N VAL A 247 -17.44 1.48 20.61
CA VAL A 247 -16.99 0.14 21.02
C VAL A 247 -15.48 0.11 21.28
N LEU A 248 -14.65 0.60 20.36
CA LEU A 248 -13.18 0.65 20.55
C LEU A 248 -12.79 1.41 21.82
N LYS A 249 -13.43 2.55 22.10
CA LYS A 249 -13.22 3.33 23.34
C LYS A 249 -13.62 2.58 24.61
N GLN A 250 -14.70 1.80 24.58
CA GLN A 250 -15.16 1.03 25.74
C GLN A 250 -14.20 -0.11 26.09
N PHE A 251 -13.66 -0.79 25.07
CA PHE A 251 -12.81 -1.97 25.23
C PHE A 251 -11.31 -1.68 25.17
N ASP A 252 -10.93 -0.41 25.35
CA ASP A 252 -9.55 0.09 25.35
C ASP A 252 -8.63 -0.62 26.37
N ASN A 253 -9.20 -1.21 27.43
CA ASN A 253 -8.49 -2.02 28.42
C ASN A 253 -8.31 -3.51 28.03
N VAL A 254 -9.00 -3.98 26.99
CA VAL A 254 -8.90 -5.33 26.42
C VAL A 254 -8.02 -5.34 25.17
N LEU A 255 -8.02 -4.22 24.43
CA LEU A 255 -7.25 -4.02 23.20
C LEU A 255 -5.78 -3.71 23.49
N LYS A 256 -4.86 -4.31 22.71
CA LYS A 256 -3.41 -4.15 22.93
C LYS A 256 -2.73 -3.13 22.01
N TYR A 257 -3.35 -2.75 20.90
CA TYR A 257 -2.83 -1.81 19.88
C TYR A 257 -1.42 -2.07 19.31
N GLU A 258 -0.74 -3.16 19.72
CA GLU A 258 0.45 -3.72 19.07
C GLU A 258 0.15 -4.18 17.64
N TYR A 259 -1.06 -4.70 17.43
CA TYR A 259 -1.62 -5.07 16.13
C TYR A 259 -3.00 -4.42 15.99
N VAL A 260 -3.28 -3.87 14.82
CA VAL A 260 -4.55 -3.21 14.47
C VAL A 260 -4.93 -3.60 13.04
N LEU A 261 -6.19 -3.99 12.86
CA LEU A 261 -6.76 -4.26 11.55
C LEU A 261 -7.65 -3.09 11.11
N VAL A 262 -7.60 -2.75 9.83
CA VAL A 262 -8.41 -1.71 9.20
C VAL A 262 -9.19 -2.34 8.06
N ALA A 263 -10.51 -2.17 8.03
CA ALA A 263 -11.38 -2.84 7.06
C ALA A 263 -12.52 -1.91 6.61
N ASN A 264 -13.04 -2.14 5.41
CA ASN A 264 -14.14 -1.35 4.89
C ASN A 264 -15.48 -1.73 5.57
N GLY A 265 -16.18 -0.75 6.12
CA GLY A 265 -17.44 -0.92 6.84
C GLY A 265 -18.63 -1.17 5.90
N GLU A 266 -18.64 -0.60 4.71
CA GLU A 266 -19.73 -0.76 3.73
C GLU A 266 -19.70 -2.15 3.07
N THR A 267 -18.52 -2.62 2.65
CA THR A 267 -18.38 -3.94 2.02
C THR A 267 -18.33 -5.07 3.04
N ALA A 268 -17.91 -4.80 4.30
CA ALA A 268 -18.02 -5.66 5.49
C ALA A 268 -17.34 -7.06 5.45
N ILE A 269 -17.03 -7.59 4.27
CA ILE A 269 -16.69 -9.01 4.05
C ILE A 269 -15.25 -9.37 4.48
N ASP A 270 -14.31 -8.44 4.34
CA ASP A 270 -12.92 -8.66 4.77
C ASP A 270 -12.80 -8.50 6.30
N ALA A 271 -13.56 -7.57 6.89
CA ALA A 271 -13.67 -7.38 8.33
C ALA A 271 -14.19 -8.63 9.05
N LEU A 272 -15.22 -9.27 8.47
CA LEU A 272 -15.77 -10.56 8.89
C LEU A 272 -14.67 -11.62 9.01
N ALA A 273 -13.95 -11.88 7.92
CA ALA A 273 -12.94 -12.93 7.87
C ALA A 273 -11.77 -12.63 8.83
N GLY A 274 -11.47 -11.33 9.03
CA GLY A 274 -10.44 -10.84 9.95
C GLY A 274 -10.79 -10.92 11.44
N ALA A 275 -12.05 -11.07 11.84
CA ALA A 275 -12.44 -11.04 13.27
C ALA A 275 -11.71 -12.08 14.15
N PRO A 276 -11.52 -13.35 13.73
CA PRO A 276 -10.73 -14.32 14.50
C PRO A 276 -9.23 -14.02 14.51
N LEU A 277 -8.70 -13.42 13.44
CA LEU A 277 -7.30 -12.96 13.39
C LEU A 277 -7.09 -11.79 14.34
N ALA A 278 -8.01 -10.82 14.38
CA ALA A 278 -7.98 -9.72 15.33
C ALA A 278 -8.00 -10.24 16.78
N ALA A 279 -8.90 -11.19 17.06
CA ALA A 279 -9.05 -11.80 18.38
C ALA A 279 -7.76 -12.50 18.86
N LYS A 280 -7.04 -13.19 17.97
CA LYS A 280 -5.73 -13.83 18.26
C LYS A 280 -4.69 -12.85 18.81
N TYR A 281 -4.78 -11.56 18.48
CA TYR A 281 -3.86 -10.51 18.92
C TYR A 281 -4.43 -9.54 19.96
N ASN A 282 -5.67 -9.74 20.44
CA ASN A 282 -6.41 -8.70 21.16
C ASN A 282 -6.42 -7.35 20.40
N ALA A 283 -6.60 -7.42 19.08
CA ALA A 283 -6.62 -6.27 18.18
C ALA A 283 -8.06 -5.81 17.92
N GLY A 284 -8.25 -4.51 17.76
CA GLY A 284 -9.48 -3.95 17.25
C GLY A 284 -9.53 -4.01 15.72
N ILE A 285 -10.74 -4.05 15.16
CA ILE A 285 -10.99 -3.76 13.75
C ILE A 285 -11.54 -2.34 13.66
N VAL A 286 -10.77 -1.45 13.03
CA VAL A 286 -11.15 -0.09 12.69
C VAL A 286 -11.95 -0.13 11.39
N LEU A 287 -13.16 0.42 11.41
CA LEU A 287 -13.98 0.52 10.20
C LEU A 287 -13.72 1.85 9.48
N THR A 288 -13.76 1.81 8.15
CA THR A 288 -13.63 2.98 7.26
C THR A 288 -14.59 2.83 6.08
N ASP A 289 -15.06 3.93 5.51
CA ASP A 289 -15.81 3.94 4.23
C ASP A 289 -14.88 3.96 3.00
N GLY A 290 -13.57 3.93 3.22
CA GLY A 290 -12.54 4.23 2.21
C GLY A 290 -11.82 5.57 2.47
N SER A 291 -12.28 6.36 3.46
CA SER A 291 -11.70 7.63 3.88
C SER A 291 -11.28 7.66 5.36
N GLU A 292 -10.69 8.77 5.80
CA GLU A 292 -10.33 9.00 7.20
C GLU A 292 -11.55 9.41 8.04
N ASN A 293 -11.72 8.78 9.21
CA ASN A 293 -12.80 9.07 10.16
C ASN A 293 -12.28 9.18 11.61
N GLU A 294 -13.18 9.36 12.59
CA GLU A 294 -12.80 9.45 14.00
C GLU A 294 -12.10 8.17 14.49
N ASP A 295 -12.55 6.99 14.04
CA ASP A 295 -12.00 5.67 14.39
C ASP A 295 -10.50 5.60 14.03
N THR A 296 -10.16 5.97 12.79
CA THR A 296 -8.78 6.03 12.30
C THR A 296 -7.92 7.02 13.10
N THR A 297 -8.49 8.16 13.49
CA THR A 297 -7.81 9.20 14.29
C THR A 297 -7.57 8.74 15.73
N TYR A 298 -8.58 8.16 16.37
CA TYR A 298 -8.49 7.64 17.73
C TYR A 298 -7.47 6.53 17.83
N VAL A 299 -7.54 5.52 16.96
CA VAL A 299 -6.60 4.40 17.02
C VAL A 299 -5.18 4.88 16.72
N SER A 300 -4.99 5.82 15.78
CA SER A 300 -3.69 6.47 15.55
C SER A 300 -3.07 7.05 16.83
N SER A 301 -3.87 7.64 17.74
CA SER A 301 -3.40 8.15 19.03
C SER A 301 -2.96 7.07 20.03
N LYS A 302 -3.36 5.81 19.82
CA LYS A 302 -3.03 4.65 20.66
C LYS A 302 -1.79 3.89 20.18
N LEU A 303 -1.34 4.13 18.95
CA LEU A 303 -0.26 3.37 18.33
C LEU A 303 1.11 3.74 18.88
N SER A 304 1.90 2.72 19.16
CA SER A 304 3.34 2.83 19.39
C SER A 304 4.11 2.89 18.05
N PRO A 305 5.40 3.30 18.04
CA PRO A 305 6.25 3.19 16.86
C PRO A 305 6.37 1.76 16.31
N THR A 306 6.28 0.76 17.19
CA THR A 306 6.34 -0.68 16.88
C THR A 306 4.99 -1.29 16.50
N SER A 307 3.88 -0.56 16.65
CA SER A 307 2.56 -1.09 16.33
C SER A 307 2.43 -1.40 14.83
N ILE A 308 1.72 -2.46 14.50
CA ILE A 308 1.47 -2.91 13.14
C ILE A 308 0.02 -2.59 12.79
N VAL A 309 -0.19 -1.79 11.74
CA VAL A 309 -1.52 -1.50 11.19
C VAL A 309 -1.60 -2.22 9.85
N THR A 310 -2.66 -3.01 9.67
CA THR A 310 -2.83 -3.88 8.50
C THR A 310 -4.21 -3.70 7.87
N ALA A 311 -4.27 -3.45 6.58
CA ALA A 311 -5.50 -3.40 5.80
C ALA A 311 -6.02 -4.81 5.55
N LEU A 312 -7.32 -5.01 5.66
CA LEU A 312 -8.03 -6.18 5.17
C LEU A 312 -8.72 -5.82 3.85
N GLY A 313 -8.44 -6.60 2.81
CA GLY A 313 -8.94 -6.34 1.45
C GLY A 313 -7.98 -5.53 0.57
N GLY A 314 -8.38 -5.33 -0.69
CA GLY A 314 -7.62 -4.58 -1.70
C GLY A 314 -7.63 -3.05 -1.48
N THR A 315 -6.81 -2.33 -2.24
CA THR A 315 -6.74 -0.85 -2.21
C THR A 315 -8.06 -0.19 -2.58
N ALA A 316 -8.90 -0.85 -3.40
CA ALA A 316 -10.23 -0.36 -3.77
C ALA A 316 -11.22 -0.28 -2.60
N VAL A 317 -11.08 -1.11 -1.56
CA VAL A 317 -11.96 -1.10 -0.38
C VAL A 317 -11.33 -0.39 0.81
N VAL A 318 -10.02 -0.53 0.99
CA VAL A 318 -9.26 0.23 2.01
C VAL A 318 -8.06 0.88 1.32
N PRO A 319 -8.18 2.14 0.85
CA PRO A 319 -7.09 2.84 0.16
C PRO A 319 -5.85 3.01 1.03
N ASP A 320 -4.67 2.98 0.42
CA ASP A 320 -3.40 3.18 1.14
C ASP A 320 -3.36 4.55 1.83
N GLY A 321 -4.05 5.58 1.30
CA GLY A 321 -4.22 6.88 1.94
C GLY A 321 -4.74 6.78 3.39
N VAL A 322 -5.74 5.92 3.65
CA VAL A 322 -6.31 5.70 4.99
C VAL A 322 -5.26 5.14 5.93
N LEU A 323 -4.53 4.10 5.53
CA LEU A 323 -3.47 3.52 6.36
C LEU A 323 -2.33 4.50 6.55
N ASN A 324 -1.89 5.16 5.49
CA ASN A 324 -0.82 6.15 5.54
C ASN A 324 -1.11 7.26 6.55
N ARG A 325 -2.38 7.62 6.76
CA ARG A 325 -2.78 8.65 7.72
C ARG A 325 -2.87 8.13 9.15
N ILE A 326 -3.36 6.90 9.36
CA ILE A 326 -3.21 6.18 10.65
C ILE A 326 -1.72 6.02 11.02
N LEU A 327 -0.85 5.77 10.04
CA LEU A 327 0.60 5.65 10.23
C LEU A 327 1.30 7.01 10.48
N LYS A 328 0.87 8.08 9.79
CA LYS A 328 1.42 9.44 9.95
C LYS A 328 0.99 10.10 11.27
N GLY A 329 -0.22 9.84 11.76
CA GLY A 329 -0.75 10.42 13.00
C GLY A 329 -0.24 9.80 14.31
N ARG A 330 0.60 8.75 14.23
CA ARG A 330 1.16 8.04 15.40
C ARG A 330 1.90 9.01 16.33
N ALA A 331 1.56 9.00 17.61
CA ALA A 331 2.15 9.90 18.59
C ALA A 331 3.67 9.68 18.74
N LYS A 332 4.44 10.77 18.61
CA LYS A 332 5.87 10.77 18.99
C LYS A 332 5.98 10.93 20.51
N ASN A 333 6.43 9.86 21.16
CA ASN A 333 6.50 9.60 22.62
C ASN A 333 5.16 9.31 23.33
N PRO A 334 5.14 8.30 24.23
CA PRO A 334 4.02 8.09 25.13
C PRO A 334 4.02 9.16 26.24
N ALA A 335 2.86 9.75 26.50
CA ALA A 335 2.66 10.56 27.70
C ALA A 335 2.64 9.66 28.95
N THR A 336 3.32 10.09 30.01
CA THR A 336 3.27 9.47 31.34
C THR A 336 1.81 9.35 31.82
N PRO A 337 1.40 8.26 32.50
CA PRO A 337 0.03 8.11 32.96
C PRO A 337 -0.38 9.24 33.91
N ALA A 338 -1.34 10.07 33.49
CA ALA A 338 -2.01 11.00 34.39
C ALA A 338 -2.93 10.21 35.32
N THR A 339 -2.78 10.40 36.63
CA THR A 339 -3.64 9.80 37.64
C THR A 339 -5.11 10.25 37.46
N PRO A 340 -6.09 9.36 37.66
CA PRO A 340 -7.50 9.73 37.50
C PRO A 340 -7.93 10.70 38.62
N VAL A 341 -8.54 11.80 38.22
CA VAL A 341 -9.22 12.75 39.12
C VAL A 341 -10.71 12.74 38.83
N THR A 342 -11.52 12.68 39.88
CA THR A 342 -12.98 12.50 39.83
C THR A 342 -13.73 13.73 39.27
N PRO A 343 -14.95 13.54 38.73
CA PRO A 343 -15.72 14.62 38.11
C PRO A 343 -16.31 15.59 39.15
N GLY A 344 -16.12 16.89 38.93
CA GLY A 344 -16.72 17.98 39.70
C GLY A 344 -17.48 18.95 38.79
N SER A 345 -18.63 19.43 39.24
CA SER A 345 -19.63 20.12 38.41
C SER A 345 -19.44 21.64 38.26
N GLY A 346 -19.80 22.15 37.08
CA GLY A 346 -20.53 23.42 36.93
C GLY A 346 -19.73 24.64 36.44
N GLY A 347 -20.36 25.48 35.61
CA GLY A 347 -19.86 26.84 35.32
C GLY A 347 -20.02 27.32 33.88
N SER A 348 -21.18 27.93 33.60
CA SER A 348 -21.51 28.73 32.39
C SER A 348 -20.45 29.79 31.98
N GLY A 349 -20.33 30.07 30.67
CA GLY A 349 -20.04 31.44 30.20
C GLY A 349 -19.32 31.61 28.86
N GLY A 350 -19.92 32.39 27.94
CA GLY A 350 -19.14 33.38 27.14
C GLY A 350 -18.92 33.17 25.63
N SER A 351 -19.90 33.61 24.84
CA SER A 351 -19.82 34.18 23.46
C SER A 351 -18.45 34.58 22.86
N GLY A 352 -18.27 34.38 21.53
CA GLY A 352 -17.08 34.90 20.82
C GLY A 352 -16.99 34.74 19.27
N GLY A 353 -17.93 35.30 18.50
CA GLY A 353 -17.65 35.97 17.19
C GLY A 353 -16.93 35.27 16.01
N SER A 354 -17.72 34.76 15.06
CA SER A 354 -17.68 35.06 13.60
C SER A 354 -16.36 35.41 12.87
N GLY A 355 -16.08 34.66 11.79
CA GLY A 355 -15.85 35.26 10.45
C GLY A 355 -14.59 34.82 9.68
N GLY A 356 -14.75 34.46 8.41
CA GLY A 356 -13.64 34.40 7.44
C GLY A 356 -13.68 33.25 6.44
N SER A 357 -14.44 33.38 5.35
CA SER A 357 -14.20 32.57 4.15
C SER A 357 -12.85 32.94 3.55
N GLY A 358 -12.03 31.94 3.20
CA GLY A 358 -10.77 32.13 2.51
C GLY A 358 -10.46 30.91 1.65
N VAL A 359 -10.86 30.96 0.38
CA VAL A 359 -10.33 30.05 -0.65
C VAL A 359 -8.86 30.41 -0.82
N ASN A 360 -7.96 29.42 -0.74
CA ASN A 360 -6.61 29.62 -1.23
C ASN A 360 -6.08 28.31 -1.83
N GLU A 361 -5.88 28.33 -3.14
CA GLU A 361 -5.09 27.34 -3.86
C GLU A 361 -3.62 27.47 -3.42
N GLY A 362 -2.89 26.36 -3.34
CA GLY A 362 -1.48 26.39 -2.96
C GLY A 362 -0.97 25.05 -2.43
N GLY A 363 -0.34 24.27 -3.30
CA GLY A 363 0.32 23.02 -2.92
C GLY A 363 1.50 23.26 -1.99
N GLY A 364 1.31 23.03 -0.69
CA GLY A 364 2.37 23.06 0.32
C GLY A 364 3.15 21.74 0.36
N SER A 365 4.10 21.56 -0.55
CA SER A 365 5.03 20.41 -0.50
C SER A 365 5.88 20.47 0.78
N SER A 366 5.92 19.35 1.52
CA SER A 366 6.85 19.20 2.64
C SER A 366 8.27 19.09 2.10
N SER A 367 9.15 20.04 2.45
CA SER A 367 10.57 20.03 2.07
C SER A 367 11.40 18.89 2.69
N THR A 368 10.74 17.90 3.32
CA THR A 368 11.37 16.76 3.97
C THR A 368 10.67 15.45 3.62
N ALA A 369 11.46 14.40 3.37
CA ALA A 369 10.99 13.04 3.14
C ALA A 369 11.74 12.05 4.04
N ASN A 370 11.08 10.95 4.42
CA ASN A 370 11.68 9.91 5.26
C ASN A 370 12.23 8.73 4.44
N LEU A 371 13.16 7.98 5.04
CA LEU A 371 13.84 6.85 4.41
C LEU A 371 12.89 5.83 3.73
N ASN A 372 11.76 5.49 4.36
CA ASN A 372 10.84 4.51 3.78
C ASN A 372 10.06 5.09 2.58
N GLN A 373 9.81 6.41 2.53
CA GLN A 373 9.22 7.05 1.35
C GLN A 373 10.19 6.97 0.17
N VAL A 374 11.47 7.27 0.41
CA VAL A 374 12.53 7.14 -0.60
C VAL A 374 12.69 5.69 -1.07
N VAL A 375 12.74 4.71 -0.16
CA VAL A 375 12.84 3.28 -0.51
C VAL A 375 11.62 2.79 -1.29
N THR A 376 10.40 3.08 -0.83
CA THR A 376 9.16 2.60 -1.49
C THR A 376 9.04 3.19 -2.89
N GLN A 377 9.24 4.51 -3.01
CA GLN A 377 9.22 5.18 -4.29
C GLN A 377 10.34 4.67 -5.22
N ILE A 378 11.54 4.37 -4.71
CA ILE A 378 12.62 3.81 -5.56
C ILE A 378 12.31 2.38 -6.05
N MET A 379 11.51 1.61 -5.31
CA MET A 379 11.22 0.22 -5.67
C MET A 379 10.03 0.05 -6.62
N SER A 380 9.15 1.04 -6.75
CA SER A 380 7.91 0.94 -7.55
C SER A 380 8.17 0.69 -9.06
N TYR A 381 9.21 1.32 -9.64
CA TYR A 381 9.58 1.15 -11.04
C TYR A 381 10.65 0.06 -11.28
N ARG A 382 11.40 -0.36 -10.26
CA ARG A 382 12.42 -1.43 -10.40
C ARG A 382 11.82 -2.80 -10.74
N GLY A 383 10.50 -2.97 -10.56
CA GLY A 383 9.74 -4.11 -11.07
C GLY A 383 9.74 -4.25 -12.61
N TYR A 384 9.92 -3.15 -13.35
CA TYR A 384 9.86 -3.11 -14.82
C TYR A 384 11.24 -3.31 -15.51
N LEU A 385 12.26 -3.66 -14.73
CA LEU A 385 13.58 -4.07 -15.21
C LEU A 385 13.57 -5.56 -15.61
N ASN A 386 13.95 -5.85 -16.86
CA ASN A 386 14.20 -7.23 -17.28
C ASN A 386 15.55 -7.75 -16.77
N GLN A 387 15.86 -9.03 -17.00
CA GLN A 387 17.07 -9.64 -16.46
C GLN A 387 18.35 -9.01 -17.05
N ASN A 388 18.43 -8.80 -18.37
CA ASN A 388 19.61 -8.23 -19.02
C ASN A 388 19.90 -6.79 -18.53
N GLU A 389 18.84 -6.05 -18.18
CA GLU A 389 18.91 -4.71 -17.60
C GLU A 389 19.40 -4.75 -16.15
N LYS A 390 18.90 -5.69 -15.33
CA LYS A 390 19.43 -5.98 -13.99
C LYS A 390 20.90 -6.37 -14.06
N ASP A 391 21.29 -7.16 -15.05
CA ASP A 391 22.68 -7.59 -15.26
C ASP A 391 23.58 -6.41 -15.66
N SER A 392 23.10 -5.50 -16.52
CA SER A 392 23.81 -4.25 -16.88
C SER A 392 24.02 -3.35 -15.65
N ILE A 393 22.98 -3.21 -14.83
CA ILE A 393 22.99 -2.51 -13.53
C ILE A 393 24.00 -3.15 -12.56
N ASN A 394 24.03 -4.48 -12.48
CA ASN A 394 24.98 -5.25 -11.68
C ASN A 394 26.43 -5.10 -12.17
N GLU A 395 26.63 -5.02 -13.49
CA GLU A 395 27.93 -4.78 -14.11
C GLU A 395 28.46 -3.38 -13.76
N ALA A 396 27.63 -2.34 -13.87
CA ALA A 396 28.00 -0.97 -13.48
C ALA A 396 28.32 -0.88 -11.97
N ARG A 397 27.54 -1.55 -11.11
CA ARG A 397 27.83 -1.72 -9.68
C ARG A 397 29.19 -2.38 -9.45
N THR A 398 29.51 -3.44 -10.19
CA THR A 398 30.79 -4.15 -10.06
C THR A 398 31.96 -3.26 -10.52
N LYS A 399 31.83 -2.59 -11.66
CA LYS A 399 32.83 -1.65 -12.19
C LYS A 399 33.06 -0.45 -11.28
N LEU A 400 32.03 0.07 -10.62
CA LEU A 400 32.19 1.16 -9.63
C LEU A 400 33.06 0.73 -8.44
N THR A 401 32.91 -0.51 -7.95
CA THR A 401 33.79 -1.05 -6.91
C THR A 401 35.24 -1.18 -7.41
N ALA A 402 35.45 -1.64 -8.65
CA ALA A 402 36.78 -1.75 -9.24
C ALA A 402 37.46 -0.38 -9.45
N ALA A 403 36.71 0.61 -9.98
CA ALA A 403 37.15 1.98 -10.27
C ALA A 403 37.59 2.77 -9.02
N VAL A 404 37.10 2.37 -7.85
CA VAL A 404 37.52 2.90 -6.55
C VAL A 404 38.85 2.28 -6.11
N GLN A 405 39.05 0.99 -6.39
CA GLN A 405 40.25 0.24 -5.99
C GLN A 405 41.47 0.53 -6.89
N ASP A 406 41.25 0.75 -8.19
CA ASP A 406 42.33 1.09 -9.15
C ASP A 406 42.60 2.61 -9.26
N GLY A 407 41.71 3.44 -8.72
CA GLY A 407 41.83 4.89 -8.69
C GLY A 407 41.28 5.63 -9.92
N ALA A 408 40.58 4.94 -10.83
CA ALA A 408 40.00 5.50 -12.05
C ALA A 408 38.99 6.65 -11.81
N LEU A 409 38.39 6.76 -10.61
CA LEU A 409 37.54 7.90 -10.24
C LEU A 409 38.30 9.20 -9.89
N THR A 410 39.63 9.22 -10.04
CA THR A 410 40.50 10.36 -9.71
C THR A 410 40.03 11.68 -10.34
N ASP A 411 39.77 11.70 -11.65
CA ASP A 411 39.47 12.96 -12.36
C ASP A 411 38.09 13.51 -12.00
N ALA A 412 37.13 12.62 -11.73
CA ALA A 412 35.80 12.99 -11.23
C ALA A 412 35.89 13.59 -9.82
N ALA A 413 36.72 12.99 -8.96
CA ALA A 413 36.95 13.49 -7.62
C ALA A 413 37.65 14.85 -7.62
N GLU A 414 38.69 15.02 -8.44
CA GLU A 414 39.42 16.29 -8.54
C GLU A 414 38.57 17.42 -9.13
N GLY A 415 37.65 17.13 -10.06
CA GLY A 415 36.67 18.09 -10.58
C GLY A 415 35.74 18.70 -9.52
N LEU A 416 35.56 18.01 -8.39
CA LEU A 416 34.74 18.47 -7.26
C LEU A 416 35.57 19.12 -6.13
N MET A 417 36.91 19.07 -6.21
CA MET A 417 37.83 19.64 -5.21
C MET A 417 38.19 21.10 -5.49
N THR A 418 37.19 21.97 -5.41
CA THR A 418 37.37 23.43 -5.43
C THR A 418 38.22 23.91 -4.26
N ASP A 419 38.76 25.12 -4.36
CA ASP A 419 39.50 25.73 -3.25
C ASP A 419 38.60 26.00 -2.04
N GLN A 420 37.31 26.26 -2.25
CA GLN A 420 36.29 26.35 -1.21
C GLN A 420 36.13 25.03 -0.46
N VAL A 421 35.89 23.92 -1.17
CA VAL A 421 35.77 22.56 -0.60
C VAL A 421 37.03 22.20 0.17
N VAL A 422 38.21 22.38 -0.43
CA VAL A 422 39.49 22.07 0.21
C VAL A 422 39.75 22.96 1.43
N SER A 423 39.30 24.22 1.42
CA SER A 423 39.38 25.13 2.58
C SER A 423 38.43 24.73 3.70
N ALA A 424 37.20 24.33 3.40
CA ALA A 424 36.22 23.85 4.37
C ALA A 424 36.74 22.60 5.12
N PHE A 425 37.40 21.69 4.42
CA PHE A 425 38.05 20.52 5.03
C PHE A 425 39.34 20.85 5.78
N LYS A 426 40.17 21.75 5.25
CA LYS A 426 41.38 22.21 5.92
C LYS A 426 41.07 22.88 7.27
N ALA A 427 39.94 23.59 7.38
CA ALA A 427 39.44 24.16 8.63
C ALA A 427 39.05 23.09 9.69
N LYS A 428 38.91 21.82 9.29
CA LYS A 428 38.69 20.67 10.18
C LYS A 428 39.95 19.80 10.36
N GLY A 429 41.09 20.23 9.84
CA GLY A 429 42.37 19.51 9.93
C GLY A 429 42.54 18.37 8.94
N VAL A 430 41.74 18.32 7.88
CA VAL A 430 41.79 17.29 6.82
C VAL A 430 42.67 17.77 5.66
N THR A 431 43.57 16.93 5.16
CA THR A 431 44.48 17.26 4.05
C THR A 431 43.81 17.12 2.68
N ARG A 432 44.34 17.79 1.64
CA ARG A 432 43.80 17.69 0.26
C ARG A 432 43.73 16.24 -0.25
N ALA A 433 44.70 15.38 0.11
CA ALA A 433 44.69 13.97 -0.26
C ALA A 433 43.57 13.18 0.45
N GLU A 434 43.33 13.46 1.74
CA GLU A 434 42.21 12.87 2.48
C GLU A 434 40.86 13.36 1.94
N VAL A 435 40.73 14.63 1.55
CA VAL A 435 39.52 15.14 0.86
C VAL A 435 39.24 14.31 -0.39
N LYS A 436 40.24 14.13 -1.27
CA LYS A 436 40.09 13.31 -2.50
C LYS A 436 39.61 11.90 -2.19
N ALA A 437 40.22 11.23 -1.22
CA ALA A 437 39.83 9.89 -0.80
C ALA A 437 38.37 9.83 -0.31
N LYS A 438 37.90 10.87 0.41
CA LYS A 438 36.53 10.96 0.89
C LYS A 438 35.51 11.31 -0.19
N ILE A 439 35.93 11.98 -1.26
CA ILE A 439 35.10 12.10 -2.46
C ILE A 439 34.88 10.73 -3.10
N ILE A 440 35.94 9.94 -3.24
CA ILE A 440 35.88 8.60 -3.85
C ILE A 440 35.07 7.61 -3.00
N GLU A 441 35.23 7.63 -1.68
CA GLU A 441 34.45 6.79 -0.73
C GLU A 441 32.95 7.13 -0.74
N ALA A 442 32.60 8.42 -0.88
CA ALA A 442 31.21 8.85 -1.06
C ALA A 442 30.64 8.37 -2.42
N LEU A 443 31.44 8.38 -3.48
CA LEU A 443 31.06 7.84 -4.80
C LEU A 443 30.82 6.31 -4.75
N GLU A 444 31.65 5.56 -4.03
CA GLU A 444 31.42 4.12 -3.82
C GLU A 444 30.11 3.85 -3.06
N GLY A 445 29.80 4.68 -2.06
CA GLY A 445 28.58 4.55 -1.24
C GLY A 445 27.28 4.61 -2.04
N PHE A 446 27.28 5.22 -3.23
CA PHE A 446 26.11 5.25 -4.12
C PHE A 446 25.87 3.96 -4.90
N ARG A 447 26.81 3.00 -4.89
CA ARG A 447 26.73 1.76 -5.67
C ARG A 447 25.43 0.99 -5.45
N GLU A 448 25.10 0.67 -4.20
CA GLU A 448 23.87 -0.07 -3.88
C GLU A 448 22.63 0.84 -3.90
N ILE A 449 22.80 2.15 -3.75
CA ILE A 449 21.70 3.11 -3.80
C ILE A 449 21.15 3.22 -5.24
N ASN A 450 22.05 3.44 -6.20
CA ASN A 450 21.71 3.64 -7.60
C ASN A 450 21.31 2.32 -8.28
N TYR A 451 22.00 1.23 -7.94
CA TYR A 451 21.98 -0.03 -8.71
C TYR A 451 21.43 -1.25 -7.95
N SER A 452 20.78 -1.08 -6.79
CA SER A 452 20.03 -2.18 -6.17
C SER A 452 18.77 -2.55 -6.98
N SER A 453 18.38 -3.81 -6.91
CA SER A 453 17.07 -4.30 -7.36
C SER A 453 16.20 -4.86 -6.22
N ASP A 454 16.60 -4.64 -4.97
CA ASP A 454 15.94 -5.12 -3.75
C ASP A 454 15.71 -3.98 -2.72
N ALA A 455 14.56 -4.03 -2.05
CA ALA A 455 14.10 -2.99 -1.14
C ALA A 455 14.90 -2.96 0.17
N ASN A 456 15.32 -4.12 0.67
CA ASN A 456 16.09 -4.26 1.91
C ASN A 456 17.55 -3.86 1.68
N ASP A 457 18.15 -4.32 0.57
CA ASP A 457 19.50 -3.91 0.17
C ASP A 457 19.59 -2.40 -0.03
N LEU A 458 18.60 -1.80 -0.71
CA LEU A 458 18.52 -0.34 -0.87
C LEU A 458 18.37 0.39 0.47
N LYS A 459 17.48 -0.10 1.35
CA LYS A 459 17.25 0.50 2.67
C LYS A 459 18.49 0.38 3.56
N GLN A 460 19.19 -0.74 3.49
CA GLN A 460 20.46 -0.96 4.18
C GLN A 460 21.53 -0.02 3.62
N ALA A 461 21.64 0.09 2.30
CA ALA A 461 22.57 0.99 1.62
C ALA A 461 22.35 2.47 1.97
N LEU A 462 21.11 2.94 2.02
CA LEU A 462 20.80 4.32 2.42
C LEU A 462 21.14 4.58 3.90
N ASN A 463 20.88 3.62 4.80
CA ASN A 463 21.30 3.70 6.21
C ASN A 463 22.83 3.67 6.39
N ASP A 464 23.52 2.82 5.62
CA ASP A 464 24.97 2.69 5.66
C ASP A 464 25.64 3.91 5.03
N PHE A 465 25.06 4.44 3.94
CA PHE A 465 25.45 5.72 3.38
C PHE A 465 25.28 6.82 4.42
N GLU A 466 24.11 7.03 5.03
CA GLU A 466 23.92 8.07 6.05
C GLU A 466 24.91 7.93 7.23
N ARG A 467 25.21 6.70 7.67
CA ARG A 467 26.10 6.44 8.82
C ARG A 467 27.60 6.57 8.52
N ASN A 468 28.04 6.08 7.38
CA ASN A 468 29.42 6.21 6.91
C ASN A 468 29.69 7.62 6.40
N ASN A 469 28.60 8.30 6.05
CA ASN A 469 28.53 9.71 5.82
C ASN A 469 28.04 10.45 7.10
N LEU A 470 27.15 11.44 7.01
CA LEU A 470 26.90 12.50 8.04
C LEU A 470 27.94 13.65 8.27
N ASP A 471 29.23 13.50 8.68
CA ASP A 471 29.99 14.72 9.11
C ASP A 471 30.60 15.63 8.01
N THR A 472 31.20 15.12 6.92
CA THR A 472 31.54 15.94 5.71
C THR A 472 30.27 16.60 5.10
N PHE A 473 29.07 16.04 5.29
CA PHE A 473 27.77 16.66 4.93
C PHE A 473 27.54 17.90 5.78
N ASN A 474 27.77 17.80 7.08
CA ASN A 474 27.79 18.96 7.97
C ASN A 474 28.96 19.95 7.68
N ILE A 475 29.96 19.59 6.87
CA ILE A 475 31.07 20.47 6.46
C ILE A 475 30.74 21.24 5.17
N LEU A 476 30.19 20.58 4.14
CA LEU A 476 29.83 21.24 2.86
C LEU A 476 28.39 21.76 2.84
N PHE A 477 27.49 21.19 3.64
CA PHE A 477 26.08 21.57 3.74
C PHE A 477 25.67 21.88 5.19
N PRO A 478 26.38 22.79 5.88
CA PRO A 478 26.09 23.12 7.27
C PRO A 478 24.66 23.67 7.42
N GLY A 479 23.89 23.05 8.31
CA GLY A 479 22.51 23.46 8.64
C GLY A 479 21.41 22.71 7.88
N ILE A 480 21.74 21.98 6.80
CA ILE A 480 20.80 21.09 6.11
C ILE A 480 20.79 19.72 6.79
N LYS A 481 19.64 19.04 6.81
CA LYS A 481 19.49 17.65 7.27
C LYS A 481 19.36 16.66 6.11
N VAL A 482 19.72 15.40 6.35
CA VAL A 482 19.63 14.33 5.34
C VAL A 482 18.19 14.09 4.86
N ASN A 483 17.18 14.29 5.71
CA ASN A 483 15.77 14.21 5.31
C ASN A 483 15.27 15.41 4.49
N GLU A 484 15.87 16.60 4.65
CA GLU A 484 15.66 17.76 3.78
C GLU A 484 16.28 17.49 2.40
N PHE A 485 17.43 16.82 2.37
CA PHE A 485 18.00 16.34 1.12
C PHE A 485 17.09 15.32 0.40
N TYR A 486 16.48 14.37 1.13
CA TYR A 486 15.50 13.46 0.52
C TYR A 486 14.28 14.20 -0.04
N GLY A 487 13.84 15.30 0.59
CA GLY A 487 12.79 16.17 0.03
C GLY A 487 13.21 16.81 -1.28
N PHE A 488 14.43 17.35 -1.35
CA PHE A 488 15.02 17.92 -2.57
C PHE A 488 15.16 16.89 -3.70
N ALA A 489 15.57 15.66 -3.39
CA ALA A 489 15.65 14.57 -4.35
C ALA A 489 14.27 14.25 -4.97
N LEU A 490 13.22 14.13 -4.16
CA LEU A 490 11.86 13.91 -4.66
C LEU A 490 11.33 15.11 -5.47
N ALA A 491 11.67 16.34 -5.08
CA ALA A 491 11.24 17.54 -5.81
C ALA A 491 11.92 17.67 -7.19
N MET A 492 13.22 17.34 -7.31
CA MET A 492 13.92 17.29 -8.60
C MET A 492 13.25 16.29 -9.56
N GLN A 493 12.70 15.22 -9.04
CA GLN A 493 12.03 14.20 -9.82
C GLN A 493 10.63 14.61 -10.29
N GLU A 494 9.85 15.26 -9.44
CA GLU A 494 8.57 15.88 -9.82
C GLU A 494 8.78 16.89 -10.96
N GLU A 495 9.84 17.71 -10.87
CA GLU A 495 10.18 18.69 -11.89
C GLU A 495 10.72 18.07 -13.19
N LEU A 496 11.43 16.95 -13.09
CA LEU A 496 11.96 16.23 -14.26
C LEU A 496 10.83 15.70 -15.15
N LYS A 497 9.67 15.37 -14.57
CA LYS A 497 8.46 15.04 -15.34
C LYS A 497 8.01 16.23 -16.19
N ASN A 498 7.92 17.41 -15.59
CA ASN A 498 7.47 18.63 -16.28
C ASN A 498 8.42 19.00 -17.43
N VAL A 499 9.74 18.90 -17.22
CA VAL A 499 10.74 19.16 -18.27
C VAL A 499 10.61 18.21 -19.47
N ILE A 500 10.31 16.94 -19.23
CA ILE A 500 10.08 15.96 -20.29
C ILE A 500 8.75 16.26 -21.01
N GLU A 501 7.70 16.58 -20.26
CA GLU A 501 6.39 16.93 -20.82
C GLU A 501 6.48 18.19 -21.70
N ASP A 502 7.16 19.25 -21.23
CA ASP A 502 7.41 20.49 -21.96
C ASP A 502 8.17 20.24 -23.28
N GLU A 503 9.24 19.42 -23.28
CA GLU A 503 9.96 19.09 -24.52
C GLU A 503 9.06 18.32 -25.50
N LEU A 504 8.19 17.43 -25.01
CA LEU A 504 7.27 16.67 -25.85
C LEU A 504 6.14 17.53 -26.45
N VAL A 505 5.67 18.56 -25.72
CA VAL A 505 4.76 19.57 -26.30
C VAL A 505 5.45 20.27 -27.47
N VAL A 506 6.69 20.74 -27.26
CA VAL A 506 7.45 21.48 -28.28
C VAL A 506 7.81 20.60 -29.49
N ASP A 507 8.23 19.35 -29.28
CA ASP A 507 8.53 18.40 -30.38
C ASP A 507 7.26 18.12 -31.22
N TYR A 508 6.09 17.98 -30.58
CA TYR A 508 4.80 17.83 -31.27
C TYR A 508 4.38 19.08 -32.05
N GLU A 509 4.43 20.27 -31.44
CA GLU A 509 4.06 21.53 -32.10
C GLU A 509 4.93 21.81 -33.35
N ASN A 510 6.18 21.32 -33.35
CA ASN A 510 7.08 21.39 -34.50
C ASN A 510 6.98 20.19 -35.47
N GLY A 511 6.07 19.25 -35.23
CA GLY A 511 5.83 18.07 -36.08
C GLY A 511 6.94 17.02 -36.06
N ASN A 512 7.82 17.06 -35.06
CA ASN A 512 9.00 16.20 -34.94
C ASN A 512 8.92 15.37 -33.66
N ILE A 513 8.38 14.14 -33.72
CA ILE A 513 8.18 13.31 -32.52
C ILE A 513 9.47 12.56 -32.11
N SER A 514 10.60 13.28 -32.09
CA SER A 514 11.93 12.69 -31.94
C SER A 514 12.19 12.21 -30.52
N ALA A 515 11.88 13.01 -29.49
CA ALA A 515 12.26 12.73 -28.12
C ALA A 515 11.77 11.36 -27.61
N LEU A 516 10.54 10.97 -27.90
CA LEU A 516 10.02 9.65 -27.49
C LEU A 516 10.47 8.50 -28.41
N SER A 517 10.71 8.78 -29.71
CA SER A 517 11.28 7.80 -30.64
C SER A 517 12.73 7.46 -30.30
N ASP A 518 13.54 8.47 -29.99
CA ASP A 518 14.93 8.35 -29.56
C ASP A 518 15.02 7.56 -28.26
N LEU A 519 14.13 7.82 -27.30
CA LEU A 519 14.03 7.09 -26.04
C LEU A 519 13.96 5.56 -26.25
N VAL A 520 13.27 5.14 -27.30
CA VAL A 520 12.96 3.73 -27.59
C VAL A 520 13.91 3.12 -28.65
N ASN A 521 14.51 3.93 -29.53
CA ASN A 521 15.27 3.46 -30.70
C ASN A 521 16.70 4.01 -30.84
N SER A 522 17.10 5.04 -30.09
CA SER A 522 18.41 5.72 -30.28
C SER A 522 19.62 4.87 -29.90
N SER A 523 20.77 5.32 -30.42
CA SER A 523 22.07 4.90 -29.89
C SER A 523 22.18 5.25 -28.41
N GLY A 524 22.92 4.46 -27.63
CA GLY A 524 23.07 4.69 -26.19
C GLY A 524 23.66 6.07 -25.82
N THR A 525 24.25 6.78 -26.78
CA THR A 525 24.86 8.11 -26.59
C THR A 525 23.86 9.25 -26.70
N GLU A 526 22.97 9.23 -27.69
CA GLU A 526 21.98 10.32 -27.91
C GLU A 526 20.98 10.39 -26.76
N LEU A 527 20.51 9.23 -26.31
CA LEU A 527 19.69 9.11 -25.10
C LEU A 527 20.40 9.75 -23.89
N LYS A 528 21.67 9.41 -23.65
CA LYS A 528 22.44 9.89 -22.50
C LYS A 528 22.48 11.43 -22.45
N GLU A 529 22.76 12.09 -23.57
CA GLU A 529 22.82 13.55 -23.63
C GLU A 529 21.44 14.20 -23.38
N LYS A 530 20.33 13.62 -23.88
CA LYS A 530 18.97 14.07 -23.55
C LYS A 530 18.64 13.92 -22.07
N LEU A 531 18.91 12.75 -21.46
CA LEU A 531 18.66 12.51 -20.03
C LEU A 531 19.46 13.47 -19.12
N ILE A 532 20.73 13.74 -19.47
CA ILE A 532 21.58 14.72 -18.77
C ILE A 532 21.01 16.14 -18.93
N GLY A 533 20.55 16.51 -20.13
CA GLY A 533 19.90 17.79 -20.41
C GLY A 533 18.65 18.02 -19.56
N TRP A 534 17.73 17.05 -19.52
CA TRP A 534 16.51 17.13 -18.72
C TRP A 534 16.81 17.23 -17.23
N THR A 535 17.74 16.40 -16.72
CA THR A 535 18.13 16.42 -15.30
C THR A 535 18.74 17.76 -14.92
N LYS A 536 19.63 18.32 -15.76
CA LYS A 536 20.18 19.67 -15.55
C LYS A 536 19.09 20.73 -15.44
N THR A 537 18.10 20.71 -16.35
CA THR A 537 16.98 21.67 -16.32
C THR A 537 16.10 21.48 -15.08
N ALA A 538 15.77 20.23 -14.73
CA ALA A 538 14.95 19.91 -13.56
C ALA A 538 15.61 20.35 -12.25
N THR A 539 16.88 20.02 -12.04
CA THR A 539 17.68 20.52 -10.90
C THR A 539 17.67 22.05 -10.89
N THR A 540 17.89 22.70 -12.04
CA THR A 540 17.91 24.17 -12.19
C THR A 540 16.59 24.81 -11.82
N ASN A 541 15.46 24.18 -12.11
CA ASN A 541 14.13 24.69 -11.77
C ASN A 541 13.81 24.47 -10.28
N VAL A 542 14.17 23.33 -9.69
CA VAL A 542 13.88 23.05 -8.28
C VAL A 542 14.68 23.92 -7.33
N ILE A 543 15.96 24.17 -7.59
CA ILE A 543 16.76 25.06 -6.73
C ILE A 543 16.23 26.50 -6.72
N LYS A 544 15.45 26.92 -7.72
CA LYS A 544 14.77 28.22 -7.76
C LYS A 544 13.47 28.26 -6.95
N LYS A 545 12.92 27.11 -6.55
CA LYS A 545 11.73 27.04 -5.67
C LYS A 545 12.15 27.46 -4.26
N SER A 546 11.36 28.31 -3.61
CA SER A 546 11.69 28.88 -2.28
C SER A 546 11.96 27.83 -1.19
N ALA A 547 11.33 26.66 -1.28
CA ALA A 547 11.57 25.53 -0.38
C ALA A 547 12.98 24.89 -0.49
N TYR A 548 13.69 25.14 -1.60
CA TYR A 548 14.96 24.49 -1.96
C TYR A 548 16.08 25.47 -2.32
N GLN A 549 15.85 26.78 -2.25
CA GLN A 549 16.87 27.82 -2.51
C GLN A 549 18.14 27.66 -1.66
N VAL A 550 18.01 27.13 -0.44
CA VAL A 550 19.15 26.81 0.44
C VAL A 550 20.15 25.83 -0.20
N PHE A 551 19.73 25.00 -1.16
CA PHE A 551 20.63 24.10 -1.88
C PHE A 551 21.48 24.86 -2.92
N ASP A 552 20.93 25.87 -3.61
CA ASP A 552 21.70 26.73 -4.52
C ASP A 552 22.81 27.49 -3.77
N GLU A 553 22.42 28.14 -2.67
CA GLU A 553 23.34 28.86 -1.78
C GLU A 553 24.48 27.95 -1.29
N LYS A 554 24.18 26.71 -0.90
CA LYS A 554 25.19 25.76 -0.43
C LYS A 554 26.02 25.16 -1.56
N LEU A 555 25.52 25.05 -2.79
CA LEU A 555 26.37 24.73 -3.94
C LEU A 555 27.38 25.86 -4.19
N ALA A 556 26.91 27.12 -4.17
CA ALA A 556 27.76 28.30 -4.33
C ALA A 556 28.81 28.45 -3.21
N ASP A 557 28.46 28.18 -1.94
CA ASP A 557 29.40 28.15 -0.80
C ASP A 557 30.58 27.20 -1.05
N ASN A 558 30.35 26.09 -1.76
CA ASN A 558 31.35 25.10 -2.13
C ASN A 558 32.05 25.40 -3.46
N GLY A 559 31.77 26.54 -4.10
CA GLY A 559 32.27 26.87 -5.44
C GLY A 559 31.75 25.94 -6.53
N TRP A 560 30.64 25.23 -6.27
CA TRP A 560 30.00 24.31 -7.21
C TRP A 560 28.87 24.99 -7.98
N ASN A 561 28.60 24.48 -9.17
CA ASN A 561 27.41 24.77 -9.97
C ASN A 561 26.99 23.49 -10.71
N ILE A 562 25.75 23.45 -11.22
CA ILE A 562 25.17 22.24 -11.83
C ILE A 562 26.04 21.69 -12.97
N ASP A 563 26.70 22.52 -13.77
CA ASP A 563 27.58 22.07 -14.85
C ASP A 563 28.85 21.35 -14.35
N MET A 564 29.45 21.81 -13.25
CA MET A 564 30.55 21.09 -12.60
C MET A 564 30.10 19.73 -12.06
N LEU A 565 28.89 19.68 -11.51
CA LEU A 565 28.30 18.44 -11.02
C LEU A 565 28.11 17.45 -12.20
N VAL A 566 27.46 17.90 -13.28
CA VAL A 566 27.18 17.10 -14.50
C VAL A 566 28.48 16.58 -15.11
N LYS A 567 29.53 17.40 -15.13
CA LYS A 567 30.86 16.98 -15.60
C LYS A 567 31.41 15.81 -14.78
N ALA A 568 31.31 15.86 -13.44
CA ALA A 568 31.79 14.78 -12.58
C ALA A 568 30.97 13.49 -12.76
N GLN A 569 29.65 13.58 -12.89
CA GLN A 569 28.78 12.43 -13.25
C GLN A 569 29.25 11.78 -14.56
N ARG A 570 29.48 12.58 -15.61
CA ARG A 570 29.96 12.06 -16.92
C ARG A 570 31.30 11.34 -16.81
N GLN A 571 32.22 11.86 -15.98
CA GLN A 571 33.50 11.20 -15.72
C GLN A 571 33.34 9.86 -14.99
N VAL A 572 32.44 9.76 -14.00
CA VAL A 572 32.11 8.48 -13.34
C VAL A 572 31.46 7.50 -14.34
N GLY A 573 30.44 7.96 -15.07
CA GLY A 573 29.71 7.15 -16.05
C GLY A 573 30.61 6.59 -17.16
N ALA A 574 31.57 7.37 -17.66
CA ALA A 574 32.54 6.92 -18.65
C ALA A 574 33.43 5.75 -18.17
N VAL A 575 33.62 5.60 -16.85
CA VAL A 575 34.38 4.51 -16.25
C VAL A 575 33.50 3.30 -15.95
N ILE A 576 32.32 3.51 -15.35
CA ILE A 576 31.51 2.41 -14.81
C ILE A 576 30.44 1.90 -15.79
N ASP A 577 29.98 2.73 -16.71
CA ASP A 577 28.96 2.39 -17.71
C ASP A 577 29.28 3.05 -19.07
N PRO A 578 30.39 2.69 -19.72
CA PRO A 578 30.85 3.33 -20.97
C PRO A 578 29.90 3.12 -22.16
N ALA A 579 28.98 2.15 -22.07
CA ALA A 579 27.94 1.89 -23.07
C ALA A 579 26.58 2.51 -22.70
N ASN A 580 26.48 3.16 -21.52
CA ASN A 580 25.26 3.70 -20.94
C ASN A 580 24.14 2.66 -20.77
N ALA A 581 24.50 1.38 -20.59
CA ALA A 581 23.58 0.25 -20.53
C ALA A 581 22.80 0.20 -19.21
N ALA A 582 23.43 0.50 -18.09
CA ALA A 582 22.78 0.61 -16.78
C ALA A 582 21.95 1.91 -16.67
N GLU A 583 22.47 3.02 -17.19
CA GLU A 583 21.75 4.30 -17.25
C GLU A 583 20.50 4.20 -18.14
N LYS A 584 20.61 3.55 -19.32
CA LYS A 584 19.48 3.23 -20.20
C LYS A 584 18.50 2.25 -19.56
N ALA A 585 18.97 1.20 -18.88
CA ALA A 585 18.13 0.25 -18.16
C ALA A 585 17.24 0.94 -17.11
N MET A 586 17.85 1.78 -16.26
CA MET A 586 17.13 2.55 -15.24
C MET A 586 16.10 3.49 -15.86
N ALA A 587 16.47 4.26 -16.89
CA ALA A 587 15.53 5.13 -17.60
C ALA A 587 14.35 4.35 -18.21
N MET A 588 14.63 3.26 -18.93
CA MET A 588 13.61 2.42 -19.57
C MET A 588 12.64 1.81 -18.55
N SER A 589 13.11 1.44 -17.36
CA SER A 589 12.24 0.90 -16.30
C SER A 589 11.20 1.90 -15.83
N VAL A 590 11.56 3.18 -15.67
CA VAL A 590 10.56 4.19 -15.31
C VAL A 590 9.62 4.44 -16.46
N ILE A 591 10.12 4.62 -17.69
CA ILE A 591 9.27 4.87 -18.86
C ILE A 591 8.20 3.78 -18.97
N ARG A 592 8.57 2.51 -18.79
CA ARG A 592 7.64 1.36 -18.75
C ARG A 592 6.64 1.42 -17.61
N SER A 593 7.07 1.81 -16.41
CA SER A 593 6.16 1.96 -15.26
C SER A 593 5.05 3.00 -15.48
N GLN A 594 5.21 3.88 -16.49
CA GLN A 594 4.24 4.90 -16.84
C GLN A 594 3.44 4.55 -18.12
N ILE A 595 3.70 3.43 -18.80
CA ILE A 595 2.92 3.02 -20.00
C ILE A 595 1.58 2.47 -19.55
N VAL A 596 0.50 3.20 -19.85
CA VAL A 596 -0.88 2.76 -19.64
C VAL A 596 -1.58 2.61 -20.99
N THR A 597 -2.21 1.45 -21.22
CA THR A 597 -3.01 1.27 -22.44
C THR A 597 -4.31 2.02 -22.29
N LYS A 598 -4.81 2.63 -23.37
CA LYS A 598 -6.18 3.12 -23.46
C LYS A 598 -6.88 2.51 -24.67
N ILE A 599 -8.15 2.16 -24.50
CA ILE A 599 -9.04 1.84 -25.62
C ILE A 599 -10.25 2.77 -25.47
N ASN A 600 -10.50 3.60 -26.49
CA ASN A 600 -11.50 4.69 -26.43
C ASN A 600 -11.42 5.51 -25.13
N GLU A 601 -10.24 6.09 -24.87
CA GLU A 601 -9.91 6.91 -23.68
C GLU A 601 -9.93 6.17 -22.32
N THR A 602 -10.54 4.98 -22.24
CA THR A 602 -10.59 4.15 -21.03
C THR A 602 -9.23 3.49 -20.79
N THR A 603 -8.64 3.76 -19.63
CA THR A 603 -7.38 3.13 -19.21
C THR A 603 -7.57 1.63 -18.93
N CYS A 604 -6.78 0.80 -19.61
CA CYS A 604 -6.72 -0.65 -19.46
C CYS A 604 -5.36 -1.03 -18.85
N THR A 605 -5.37 -1.62 -17.65
CA THR A 605 -4.19 -2.11 -16.94
C THR A 605 -4.36 -3.56 -16.52
N SER A 606 -3.26 -4.20 -16.10
CA SER A 606 -3.26 -5.55 -15.51
C SER A 606 -4.08 -5.65 -14.23
N ASP A 607 -4.25 -4.51 -13.56
CA ASP A 607 -4.79 -4.40 -12.21
C ASP A 607 -6.29 -4.02 -12.23
N SER A 608 -6.87 -3.85 -13.43
CA SER A 608 -8.30 -3.64 -13.60
C SER A 608 -9.07 -4.92 -13.23
N LEU A 609 -9.90 -4.82 -12.18
CA LEU A 609 -10.75 -5.92 -11.73
C LEU A 609 -11.81 -6.33 -12.77
N GLU A 610 -12.15 -5.43 -13.69
CA GLU A 610 -13.07 -5.72 -14.80
C GLU A 610 -12.31 -5.72 -16.14
N PRO A 611 -12.49 -6.76 -16.99
CA PRO A 611 -12.01 -6.76 -18.37
C PRO A 611 -12.62 -5.63 -19.20
N TYR A 612 -11.84 -5.04 -20.10
CA TYR A 612 -12.35 -4.04 -21.04
C TYR A 612 -13.30 -4.68 -22.05
N THR A 613 -14.57 -4.27 -22.05
CA THR A 613 -15.55 -4.71 -23.05
C THR A 613 -15.29 -4.03 -24.39
N LEU A 614 -14.84 -4.81 -25.39
CA LEU A 614 -14.65 -4.36 -26.76
C LEU A 614 -16.01 -4.27 -27.48
N ALA A 615 -16.49 -3.08 -27.82
CA ALA A 615 -17.64 -2.93 -28.70
C ALA A 615 -17.26 -3.11 -30.19
N ASN A 616 -18.27 -3.28 -31.04
CA ASN A 616 -18.06 -3.28 -32.49
C ASN A 616 -17.49 -1.93 -32.95
N ASN A 617 -16.25 -1.98 -33.47
CA ASN A 617 -15.39 -0.87 -33.89
C ASN A 617 -14.42 -0.29 -32.82
N ASP A 618 -14.35 -0.87 -31.62
CA ASP A 618 -13.39 -0.49 -30.55
C ASP A 618 -11.99 -1.05 -30.86
N ASN A 619 -11.44 -0.60 -31.98
CA ASN A 619 -10.43 -1.36 -32.70
C ASN A 619 -9.00 -0.93 -32.41
N THR A 620 -8.71 0.19 -31.73
CA THR A 620 -7.33 0.71 -31.65
C THR A 620 -6.88 0.92 -30.20
N PRO A 621 -5.99 0.07 -29.66
CA PRO A 621 -5.33 0.36 -28.39
C PRO A 621 -4.34 1.51 -28.60
N VAL A 622 -4.60 2.63 -27.93
CA VAL A 622 -3.67 3.75 -27.85
C VAL A 622 -2.84 3.55 -26.59
N LEU A 623 -1.57 3.18 -26.74
CA LEU A 623 -0.64 3.30 -25.63
C LEU A 623 -0.43 4.78 -25.33
N SER A 624 -0.74 5.16 -24.09
CA SER A 624 -0.48 6.49 -23.54
C SER A 624 0.50 6.36 -22.39
N VAL A 625 1.16 7.47 -22.04
CA VAL A 625 1.99 7.54 -20.85
C VAL A 625 1.19 8.28 -19.79
N GLU A 626 1.08 7.73 -18.58
CA GLU A 626 0.26 8.36 -17.53
C GLU A 626 0.80 9.75 -17.19
N GLY A 627 -0.08 10.74 -17.23
CA GLY A 627 0.29 12.14 -17.02
C GLY A 627 1.16 12.78 -18.11
N ILE A 628 1.39 12.15 -19.27
CA ILE A 628 2.05 12.78 -20.42
C ILE A 628 1.14 12.68 -21.63
N ASN A 629 0.79 13.82 -22.23
CA ASN A 629 0.10 13.84 -23.51
C ASN A 629 1.06 13.36 -24.60
N THR A 630 0.77 12.21 -25.23
CA THR A 630 1.61 11.64 -26.30
C THR A 630 1.32 12.26 -27.68
N TYR A 631 0.34 13.17 -27.77
CA TYR A 631 -0.05 13.92 -28.97
C TYR A 631 -0.12 13.07 -30.26
N GLY A 632 -0.64 11.84 -30.17
CA GLY A 632 -0.80 10.93 -31.31
C GLY A 632 0.43 10.09 -31.69
N PHE A 633 1.50 10.09 -30.88
CA PHE A 633 2.62 9.17 -31.06
C PHE A 633 2.18 7.70 -30.87
N ASN A 634 2.29 6.89 -31.93
CA ASN A 634 1.87 5.49 -31.88
C ASN A 634 2.93 4.57 -31.22
N LEU A 635 2.95 4.62 -29.89
CA LEU A 635 3.71 3.71 -29.02
C LEU A 635 3.40 2.22 -29.26
N ALA A 636 2.19 1.87 -29.72
CA ALA A 636 1.81 0.48 -29.93
C ALA A 636 2.69 -0.19 -31.00
N SER A 637 3.05 0.53 -32.06
CA SER A 637 3.90 0.04 -33.17
C SER A 637 5.33 -0.36 -32.76
N MET A 638 5.74 -0.03 -31.53
CA MET A 638 7.08 -0.29 -30.99
C MET A 638 7.17 -1.61 -30.21
N LEU A 639 6.04 -2.26 -29.96
CA LEU A 639 5.90 -3.51 -29.22
C LEU A 639 5.39 -4.62 -30.16
N VAL A 640 5.70 -5.86 -29.82
CA VAL A 640 5.15 -7.07 -30.43
C VAL A 640 3.95 -7.50 -29.62
N TRP A 641 2.77 -7.38 -30.21
CA TRP A 641 1.50 -7.69 -29.56
C TRP A 641 1.08 -9.14 -29.79
N ALA A 642 0.47 -9.73 -28.77
CA ALA A 642 -0.11 -11.05 -28.81
C ALA A 642 -1.44 -11.09 -28.05
N SER A 643 -2.31 -12.02 -28.45
CA SER A 643 -3.51 -12.39 -27.71
C SER A 643 -3.30 -13.78 -27.12
N SER A 644 -3.64 -13.96 -25.85
CA SER A 644 -3.62 -15.29 -25.21
C SER A 644 -4.68 -16.23 -25.80
N ASN A 645 -5.71 -15.70 -26.46
CA ASN A 645 -6.68 -16.49 -27.22
C ASN A 645 -7.09 -15.80 -28.53
N PRO A 646 -6.35 -16.04 -29.64
CA PRO A 646 -6.65 -15.49 -30.97
C PRO A 646 -8.01 -15.88 -31.55
N MET A 647 -8.71 -16.88 -30.99
CA MET A 647 -10.08 -17.23 -31.42
C MET A 647 -11.13 -16.26 -30.86
N ILE A 648 -10.85 -15.63 -29.71
CA ILE A 648 -11.76 -14.69 -29.04
C ILE A 648 -11.48 -13.25 -29.48
N ALA A 649 -10.20 -12.85 -29.44
CA ALA A 649 -9.75 -11.55 -29.93
C ALA A 649 -8.37 -11.69 -30.59
N THR A 650 -8.20 -11.06 -31.75
CA THR A 650 -6.90 -10.90 -32.43
C THR A 650 -6.35 -9.52 -32.17
N VAL A 651 -5.02 -9.40 -32.19
CA VAL A 651 -4.32 -8.11 -32.19
C VAL A 651 -3.31 -8.11 -33.33
N ALA A 652 -3.24 -7.01 -34.08
CA ALA A 652 -2.21 -6.79 -35.10
C ALA A 652 -0.84 -6.76 -34.42
N GLN A 653 0.21 -7.26 -35.08
CA GLN A 653 1.52 -7.44 -34.44
C GLN A 653 2.15 -6.12 -33.96
N ASP A 654 1.79 -5.01 -34.60
CA ASP A 654 2.15 -3.62 -34.30
C ASP A 654 1.14 -2.90 -33.38
N GLY A 655 0.17 -3.62 -32.84
CA GLY A 655 -0.90 -3.08 -32.00
C GLY A 655 -1.84 -2.10 -32.71
N SER A 656 -1.72 -1.92 -34.03
CA SER A 656 -2.57 -0.96 -34.78
C SER A 656 -4.05 -1.32 -34.76
N LYS A 657 -4.38 -2.58 -34.45
CA LYS A 657 -5.74 -3.08 -34.36
C LYS A 657 -5.90 -4.18 -33.31
N ILE A 658 -6.88 -4.09 -32.43
CA ILE A 658 -7.51 -5.23 -31.74
C ILE A 658 -8.85 -5.50 -32.44
N GLN A 659 -9.21 -6.78 -32.58
CA GLN A 659 -10.50 -7.19 -33.14
C GLN A 659 -11.04 -8.40 -32.41
N GLY A 660 -12.20 -8.24 -31.78
CA GLY A 660 -13.01 -9.35 -31.29
C GLY A 660 -13.57 -10.21 -32.43
N LEU A 661 -13.67 -11.52 -32.19
CA LEU A 661 -14.19 -12.51 -33.13
C LEU A 661 -15.36 -13.32 -32.58
N THR A 662 -15.29 -13.73 -31.30
CA THR A 662 -16.37 -14.50 -30.62
C THR A 662 -16.48 -14.12 -29.15
N THR A 663 -17.70 -14.17 -28.59
CA THR A 663 -17.98 -13.97 -27.16
C THR A 663 -17.01 -14.72 -26.25
N GLY A 664 -16.43 -14.04 -25.26
CA GLY A 664 -15.44 -14.60 -24.32
C GLY A 664 -14.44 -13.56 -23.83
N THR A 665 -13.38 -14.02 -23.16
CA THR A 665 -12.27 -13.16 -22.70
C THR A 665 -10.93 -13.59 -23.30
N ALA A 666 -10.08 -12.61 -23.58
CA ALA A 666 -8.69 -12.82 -24.00
C ALA A 666 -7.79 -11.83 -23.25
N GLU A 667 -6.56 -12.24 -22.94
CA GLU A 667 -5.54 -11.31 -22.45
C GLU A 667 -4.79 -10.78 -23.66
N ILE A 668 -4.72 -9.45 -23.79
CA ILE A 668 -3.87 -8.79 -24.78
C ILE A 668 -2.58 -8.42 -24.06
N THR A 669 -1.47 -8.86 -24.63
CA THR A 669 -0.12 -8.60 -24.12
C THR A 669 0.67 -7.87 -25.18
N ALA A 670 1.50 -6.91 -24.77
CA ALA A 670 2.47 -6.27 -25.64
C ALA A 670 3.87 -6.46 -25.05
N SER A 671 4.80 -6.90 -25.89
CA SER A 671 6.13 -7.32 -25.47
C SER A 671 7.23 -6.67 -26.29
N ARG A 672 8.45 -6.54 -25.75
CA ARG A 672 9.62 -6.16 -26.54
C ARG A 672 10.79 -7.06 -26.19
N ASN A 673 11.42 -7.63 -27.23
CA ASN A 673 12.52 -8.59 -27.10
C ASN A 673 12.19 -9.75 -26.13
N GLY A 674 10.94 -10.23 -26.13
CA GLY A 674 10.47 -11.34 -25.30
C GLY A 674 10.01 -10.97 -23.87
N ASN A 675 10.09 -9.70 -23.47
CA ASN A 675 9.59 -9.25 -22.17
C ASN A 675 8.20 -8.62 -22.32
N GLU A 676 7.22 -9.09 -21.55
CA GLU A 676 5.89 -8.47 -21.44
C GLU A 676 6.02 -7.10 -20.74
N LEU A 677 5.45 -6.06 -21.35
CA LEU A 677 5.51 -4.66 -20.87
C LEU A 677 4.12 -4.08 -20.61
N VAL A 678 3.11 -4.66 -21.23
CA VAL A 678 1.71 -4.28 -21.12
C VAL A 678 0.90 -5.57 -21.08
N LYS A 679 -0.07 -5.62 -20.17
CA LYS A 679 -1.06 -6.68 -20.09
C LYS A 679 -2.40 -6.10 -19.67
N PHE A 680 -3.47 -6.49 -20.34
CA PHE A 680 -4.85 -6.20 -19.92
C PHE A 680 -5.80 -7.26 -20.50
N THR A 681 -6.93 -7.47 -19.83
CA THR A 681 -7.95 -8.42 -20.28
C THR A 681 -9.00 -7.69 -21.09
N VAL A 682 -9.32 -8.21 -22.28
CA VAL A 682 -10.48 -7.79 -23.06
C VAL A 682 -11.60 -8.82 -22.95
N LYS A 683 -12.84 -8.34 -23.00
CA LYS A 683 -14.06 -9.15 -23.07
C LYS A 683 -14.81 -8.79 -24.35
N LEU A 684 -15.32 -9.81 -25.03
CA LEU A 684 -16.31 -9.67 -26.10
C LEU A 684 -17.63 -10.25 -25.61
N GLU A 685 -18.72 -9.52 -25.85
CA GLU A 685 -20.10 -9.93 -25.51
C GLU A 685 -20.83 -10.44 -26.75
#